data_AF-A0A352N172-F1
#
_entry.id   AF-A0A352N172-F1
#
_cell.length_a   1.000
_cell.length_b   1.000
_cell.length_c   1.000
_cell.angle_alpha   90.00
_cell.angle_beta   90.00
_cell.angle_gamma   90.00
#
_symmetry.space_group_name_H-M   'P 1'
#
loop_
_entity.id
_entity.type
_entity.pdbx_description
1 polymer ?
#
loop_
_entity_poly.entity_id
_entity_poly.type
_entity_poly.pdbx_seq_one_letter_code
_entity_poly.pdbx_strand_id
1 'polypeptide(L)'
;MMIYKNNIIIISMVVIVLTGITGQLFSIEDDNSESKNYEGSWFLQVNSSIPEELDPEDDGIISASFKLPGPAMVYFERKRETFRPHPDDFRKDKLSMEVKAVSADGKPVNGNIFIKDKDGLWFQSRKSFSLNSGEWRKVEVNLKSSAHELNPEGHSADWNSLNAAMMLTMGFNVFGQEARNIKFSLRNLGLAGEREQPELYMSNLEYQKRGQVYKMLEGSFDLSREYFNPFDAEEIKVDVQITGPDSGEYTVPAYFTQDYVRQLHFNREMRTPTGKVHWAFRFTPVDPGTYKFRLVATDSSEPPGNEISTPYFEVNVETSKNPGFVRASKDDPRYFELTTGEFFFPIGFNIHSVKDLRSEKELKIGYRPDRGTYSYEEYFSAMSKNGINAVEIWMAAWSFALEWTSSRTDYYGLGRYNLFNAWRLDFVLDDALKKGIYVHLVLDNHGKLSSSTDPEWDNSPHNKKTPFAVADGAMLDLPKDFFTDKEAERYYLNRNRYIAARWGAYTNIFGFEFWSEIDLITKHDEVYNSGRSVEWHKMAADHFMALDNNRHILTTHTCGDYNNPIKYRKFYELPQISYVVGDAYRDNTPFVDHMLKHTEKLRELKKPLLITEYGGSPHAGTLNRLEADLHAGLWASFFCEQAGTPFLWWHDFIHDKNKYPHFRGFSLFMKGIDPRNKGFTYSQRTVSSAEGPGNAAYSCLAAGNQNEYYAWVFKKIPLENYPDEPDSVEALKDHMITLKGLTQTGKYKVDFYDTISGEIIRSDRLAADNGDLKIALPSFKIDIAMKVFLERKEAGNETVAPAGADLK
;
A
#
# COMPACT_ATOMS: atom_id res chain seq x y z
N MET A 1 42.61 -22.32 -46.57
CA MET A 1 42.73 -23.47 -47.49
C MET A 1 41.32 -24.07 -47.64
N MET A 2 40.70 -23.83 -48.80
CA MET A 2 39.45 -24.38 -49.41
C MET A 2 38.13 -24.41 -48.57
N ILE A 3 37.00 -23.74 -48.91
CA ILE A 3 36.06 -23.84 -50.08
C ILE A 3 35.37 -25.23 -50.10
N TYR A 4 34.05 -25.48 -50.15
CA TYR A 4 32.80 -24.74 -50.48
C TYR A 4 31.52 -25.60 -50.16
N LYS A 5 30.34 -24.92 -50.09
CA LYS A 5 28.96 -25.25 -50.58
C LYS A 5 28.01 -26.34 -50.02
N ASN A 6 26.81 -25.83 -49.70
CA ASN A 6 25.42 -26.34 -49.76
C ASN A 6 25.08 -27.58 -50.61
N ASN A 7 24.09 -28.37 -50.17
CA ASN A 7 22.81 -28.55 -50.89
C ASN A 7 21.73 -29.32 -50.09
N ILE A 8 20.49 -28.87 -50.32
CA ILE A 8 19.17 -29.43 -49.98
C ILE A 8 18.86 -30.68 -50.84
N ILE A 9 18.01 -31.61 -50.39
CA ILE A 9 16.98 -32.31 -51.19
C ILE A 9 15.94 -33.02 -50.29
N ILE A 10 14.67 -32.81 -50.66
CA ILE A 10 13.41 -33.43 -50.22
C ILE A 10 13.23 -34.79 -50.95
N ILE A 11 12.53 -35.78 -50.40
CA ILE A 11 11.53 -36.64 -51.11
C ILE A 11 10.84 -37.66 -50.17
N SER A 12 9.56 -37.85 -50.47
CA SER A 12 8.45 -38.56 -49.83
C SER A 12 8.40 -40.10 -49.94
N MET A 13 7.42 -40.67 -49.20
CA MET A 13 6.72 -41.97 -49.35
C MET A 13 7.49 -43.23 -48.90
N VAL A 14 6.90 -44.18 -48.16
CA VAL A 14 5.96 -45.19 -48.67
C VAL A 14 5.19 -45.91 -47.53
N VAL A 15 3.93 -46.22 -47.83
CA VAL A 15 2.96 -47.07 -47.13
C VAL A 15 3.32 -48.56 -47.23
N ILE A 16 3.23 -49.32 -46.14
CA ILE A 16 3.06 -50.79 -46.18
C ILE A 16 1.86 -51.18 -45.32
N VAL A 17 0.87 -51.80 -45.98
CA VAL A 17 -0.28 -52.49 -45.41
C VAL A 17 0.06 -53.97 -45.30
N LEU A 18 -0.24 -54.62 -44.16
CA LEU A 18 -0.42 -56.07 -44.08
C LEU A 18 -1.51 -56.40 -43.05
N THR A 19 -2.49 -57.14 -43.55
CA THR A 19 -3.77 -57.56 -42.95
C THR A 19 -3.63 -58.76 -42.01
N GLY A 20 -4.45 -58.81 -40.96
CA GLY A 20 -4.72 -60.02 -40.16
C GLY A 20 -5.99 -59.84 -39.31
N ILE A 21 -7.08 -60.48 -39.73
CA ILE A 21 -8.45 -60.40 -39.18
C ILE A 21 -8.62 -61.39 -38.01
N THR A 22 -9.30 -60.98 -36.93
CA THR A 22 -10.48 -61.67 -36.32
C THR A 22 -11.05 -60.79 -35.21
N GLY A 23 -12.37 -60.59 -35.22
CA GLY A 23 -13.03 -59.49 -34.53
C GLY A 23 -13.50 -59.74 -33.10
N GLN A 24 -13.92 -58.65 -32.47
CA GLN A 24 -14.98 -58.60 -31.47
C GLN A 24 -15.67 -57.24 -31.53
N LEU A 25 -16.98 -57.26 -31.25
CA LEU A 25 -17.95 -56.19 -31.44
C LEU A 25 -17.61 -54.92 -30.65
N PHE A 26 -17.96 -53.78 -31.27
CA PHE A 26 -18.09 -52.44 -30.71
C PHE A 26 -18.44 -52.38 -29.21
N SER A 27 -17.50 -51.89 -28.39
CA SER A 27 -17.83 -51.03 -27.26
C SER A 27 -17.46 -49.61 -27.66
N ILE A 28 -18.43 -48.71 -27.56
CA ILE A 28 -18.19 -47.26 -27.61
C ILE A 28 -17.29 -46.96 -26.40
N GLU A 29 -16.03 -46.63 -26.65
CA GLU A 29 -15.15 -46.05 -25.62
C GLU A 29 -15.65 -44.64 -25.33
N ASP A 30 -15.98 -44.40 -24.06
CA ASP A 30 -16.30 -43.08 -23.51
C ASP A 30 -15.06 -42.18 -23.61
N ASP A 31 -15.12 -41.20 -24.50
CA ASP A 31 -14.05 -40.24 -24.79
C ASP A 31 -14.00 -39.09 -23.75
N ASN A 32 -14.23 -39.36 -22.45
CA ASN A 32 -14.46 -38.31 -21.46
C ASN A 32 -14.02 -38.60 -20.01
N SER A 33 -12.84 -39.20 -19.81
CA SER A 33 -12.24 -39.23 -18.46
C SER A 33 -10.72 -39.12 -18.46
N GLU A 34 -10.18 -37.97 -18.86
CA GLU A 34 -8.96 -37.50 -18.17
C GLU A 34 -9.37 -36.97 -16.80
N SER A 35 -9.65 -37.86 -15.85
CA SER A 35 -9.77 -37.47 -14.45
C SER A 35 -8.38 -37.01 -13.99
N LYS A 36 -8.12 -35.71 -14.00
CA LYS A 36 -6.96 -35.17 -13.28
C LYS A 36 -7.10 -35.61 -11.82
N ASN A 37 -6.22 -36.51 -11.38
CA ASN A 37 -6.13 -36.86 -9.96
C ASN A 37 -5.60 -35.64 -9.22
N TYR A 38 -6.49 -34.87 -8.61
CA TYR A 38 -6.09 -33.80 -7.71
C TYR A 38 -5.33 -34.40 -6.53
N GLU A 39 -4.18 -33.82 -6.17
CA GLU A 39 -3.48 -34.18 -4.94
C GLU A 39 -4.32 -33.69 -3.74
N GLY A 40 -4.63 -34.56 -2.80
CA GLY A 40 -5.46 -34.26 -1.65
C GLY A 40 -5.87 -35.50 -0.88
N SER A 41 -6.71 -35.30 0.14
CA SER A 41 -7.18 -36.36 1.04
C SER A 41 -8.68 -36.28 1.26
N TRP A 42 -9.29 -37.41 1.61
CA TRP A 42 -10.69 -37.50 1.99
C TRP A 42 -10.85 -37.44 3.50
N PHE A 43 -11.93 -36.84 3.96
CA PHE A 43 -12.19 -36.65 5.38
C PHE A 43 -13.64 -36.88 5.76
N LEU A 44 -13.84 -37.42 6.96
CA LEU A 44 -15.08 -37.38 7.73
C LEU A 44 -14.94 -36.36 8.86
N GLN A 45 -15.90 -35.45 8.98
CA GLN A 45 -16.00 -34.58 10.16
C GLN A 45 -17.42 -34.60 10.70
N VAL A 46 -17.58 -34.94 11.97
CA VAL A 46 -18.89 -35.02 12.64
C VAL A 46 -18.99 -33.91 13.68
N ASN A 47 -19.99 -33.04 13.55
CA ASN A 47 -20.12 -31.82 14.33
C ASN A 47 -18.85 -30.95 14.22
N SER A 48 -18.33 -30.52 15.36
CA SER A 48 -17.07 -29.77 15.50
C SER A 48 -15.89 -30.67 15.88
N SER A 49 -15.94 -31.97 15.56
CA SER A 49 -14.81 -32.87 15.81
C SER A 49 -13.62 -32.52 14.93
N ILE A 50 -12.44 -33.01 15.30
CA ILE A 50 -11.28 -33.05 14.40
C ILE A 50 -11.67 -33.95 13.20
N PRO A 51 -11.35 -33.56 11.95
CA PRO A 51 -11.56 -34.42 10.79
C PRO A 51 -10.75 -35.72 10.88
N GLU A 52 -11.38 -36.84 10.53
CA GLU A 52 -10.77 -38.15 10.37
C GLU A 52 -10.49 -38.39 8.89
N GLU A 53 -9.25 -38.74 8.53
CA GLU A 53 -8.90 -39.07 7.15
C GLU A 53 -9.55 -40.40 6.74
N LEU A 54 -10.04 -40.47 5.50
CA LEU A 54 -10.69 -41.64 4.92
C LEU A 54 -9.85 -42.17 3.76
N ASP A 55 -9.63 -43.47 3.73
CA ASP A 55 -9.08 -44.14 2.57
C ASP A 55 -10.20 -44.51 1.58
N PRO A 56 -10.01 -44.29 0.27
CA PRO A 56 -10.90 -44.84 -0.73
C PRO A 56 -10.92 -46.37 -0.68
N GLU A 57 -12.10 -46.97 -0.86
CA GLU A 57 -12.25 -48.40 -1.12
C GLU A 57 -11.61 -48.78 -2.47
N ASP A 58 -11.39 -50.08 -2.72
CA ASP A 58 -10.73 -50.58 -3.95
C ASP A 58 -11.43 -50.13 -5.26
N ASP A 59 -12.73 -49.81 -5.20
CA ASP A 59 -13.54 -49.31 -6.31
C ASP A 59 -13.66 -47.77 -6.35
N GLY A 60 -12.89 -47.07 -5.51
CA GLY A 60 -12.87 -45.62 -5.39
C GLY A 60 -14.02 -45.02 -4.58
N ILE A 61 -14.88 -45.84 -3.97
CA ILE A 61 -15.95 -45.35 -3.08
C ILE A 61 -15.37 -44.87 -1.76
N ILE A 62 -15.84 -43.71 -1.31
CA ILE A 62 -15.55 -43.17 0.03
C ILE A 62 -16.71 -43.52 0.93
N SER A 63 -16.46 -44.30 1.99
CA SER A 63 -17.48 -44.70 2.96
C SER A 63 -17.17 -44.18 4.35
N ALA A 64 -18.22 -43.72 5.05
CA ALA A 64 -18.14 -43.25 6.42
C ALA A 64 -19.36 -43.71 7.23
N SER A 65 -19.18 -43.92 8.54
CA SER A 65 -20.28 -44.25 9.45
C SER A 65 -20.32 -43.28 10.61
N PHE A 66 -21.50 -42.71 10.88
CA PHE A 66 -21.67 -41.69 11.92
C PHE A 66 -23.09 -41.72 12.50
N LYS A 67 -23.30 -40.92 13.55
CA LYS A 67 -24.58 -40.79 14.25
C LYS A 67 -25.16 -39.38 14.11
N LEU A 68 -26.44 -39.31 13.81
CA LEU A 68 -27.29 -38.13 13.99
C LEU A 68 -27.88 -38.11 15.42
N PRO A 69 -28.39 -36.97 15.96
CA PRO A 69 -28.36 -35.64 15.36
C PRO A 69 -26.96 -35.01 15.43
N GLY A 70 -26.61 -34.29 14.37
CA GLY A 70 -25.31 -33.62 14.20
C GLY A 70 -24.90 -33.61 12.72
N PRO A 71 -24.46 -32.48 12.14
CA PRO A 71 -24.00 -32.48 10.76
C PRO A 71 -22.75 -33.36 10.63
N ALA A 72 -22.71 -34.18 9.59
CA ALA A 72 -21.56 -34.99 9.23
C ALA A 72 -21.14 -34.68 7.79
N MET A 73 -19.92 -34.20 7.63
CA MET A 73 -19.33 -33.88 6.34
C MET A 73 -18.45 -35.01 5.88
N VAL A 74 -18.65 -35.44 4.63
CA VAL A 74 -17.69 -36.27 3.90
C VAL A 74 -17.19 -35.46 2.71
N TYR A 75 -15.89 -35.21 2.65
CA TYR A 75 -15.34 -34.24 1.71
C TYR A 75 -13.93 -34.58 1.27
N PHE A 76 -13.57 -34.04 0.10
CA PHE A 76 -12.21 -34.03 -0.42
C PHE A 76 -11.61 -32.64 -0.20
N GLU A 77 -10.37 -32.60 0.28
CA GLU A 77 -9.59 -31.37 0.41
C GLU A 77 -8.31 -31.50 -0.40
N ARG A 78 -8.14 -30.55 -1.33
CA ARG A 78 -6.91 -30.46 -2.14
C ARG A 78 -5.73 -30.10 -1.23
N LYS A 79 -4.55 -30.65 -1.54
CA LYS A 79 -3.34 -30.35 -0.81
C LYS A 79 -2.95 -28.88 -0.97
N ARG A 80 -2.87 -28.16 0.15
CA ARG A 80 -2.70 -26.70 0.16
C ARG A 80 -1.37 -26.25 -0.45
N GLU A 81 -0.29 -27.00 -0.21
CA GLU A 81 1.06 -26.71 -0.69
C GLU A 81 1.16 -26.66 -2.23
N THR A 82 0.33 -27.44 -2.90
CA THR A 82 0.34 -27.58 -4.37
C THR A 82 -0.94 -27.04 -5.03
N PHE A 83 -1.90 -26.55 -4.24
CA PHE A 83 -3.14 -26.00 -4.76
C PHE A 83 -2.92 -24.66 -5.46
N ARG A 84 -2.96 -24.68 -6.80
CA ARG A 84 -3.08 -23.49 -7.65
C ARG A 84 -4.34 -23.62 -8.50
N PRO A 85 -5.20 -22.58 -8.57
CA PRO A 85 -6.32 -22.54 -9.51
C PRO A 85 -5.88 -22.86 -10.93
N HIS A 86 -6.69 -23.63 -11.67
CA HIS A 86 -6.42 -24.01 -13.05
C HIS A 86 -7.55 -23.55 -13.98
N PRO A 87 -7.27 -22.96 -15.17
CA PRO A 87 -8.30 -22.51 -16.09
C PRO A 87 -9.31 -23.61 -16.49
N ASP A 88 -8.83 -24.82 -16.77
CA ASP A 88 -9.71 -25.96 -17.11
C ASP A 88 -10.75 -26.29 -16.04
N ASP A 89 -10.40 -26.16 -14.74
CA ASP A 89 -11.34 -26.38 -13.64
C ASP A 89 -12.43 -25.32 -13.67
N PHE A 90 -12.05 -24.06 -13.88
CA PHE A 90 -12.98 -22.93 -13.97
C PHE A 90 -13.89 -22.99 -15.18
N ARG A 91 -13.44 -23.58 -16.30
CA ARG A 91 -14.27 -23.84 -17.49
C ARG A 91 -15.41 -24.81 -17.21
N LYS A 92 -15.42 -25.55 -16.10
CA LYS A 92 -16.55 -26.38 -15.70
C LYS A 92 -17.58 -25.55 -14.93
N ASP A 93 -18.86 -25.80 -15.18
CA ASP A 93 -19.96 -25.02 -14.61
C ASP A 93 -20.77 -25.78 -13.55
N LYS A 94 -20.41 -27.03 -13.25
CA LYS A 94 -21.05 -27.85 -12.22
C LYS A 94 -20.04 -28.55 -11.34
N LEU A 95 -20.36 -28.66 -10.06
CA LEU A 95 -19.80 -29.66 -9.16
C LEU A 95 -20.83 -30.79 -9.03
N SER A 96 -20.41 -32.03 -9.31
CA SER A 96 -21.26 -33.22 -9.29
C SER A 96 -20.64 -34.31 -8.45
N MET A 97 -21.49 -35.13 -7.82
CA MET A 97 -21.09 -36.36 -7.13
C MET A 97 -22.27 -37.33 -7.06
N GLU A 98 -21.99 -38.60 -6.82
CA GLU A 98 -23.01 -39.59 -6.47
C GLU A 98 -22.91 -39.91 -4.99
N VAL A 99 -24.04 -39.89 -4.29
CA VAL A 99 -24.12 -40.12 -2.85
C VAL A 99 -25.16 -41.19 -2.53
N LYS A 100 -24.91 -41.95 -1.47
CA LYS A 100 -25.82 -42.97 -0.93
C LYS A 100 -25.78 -42.92 0.58
N ALA A 101 -26.94 -42.91 1.22
CA ALA A 101 -27.06 -43.02 2.67
C ALA A 101 -27.88 -44.25 3.02
N VAL A 102 -27.43 -45.06 3.97
CA VAL A 102 -28.19 -46.17 4.55
C VAL A 102 -28.54 -45.78 5.97
N SER A 103 -29.83 -45.62 6.25
CA SER A 103 -30.35 -45.40 7.60
C SER A 103 -30.94 -46.69 8.16
N ALA A 104 -30.63 -46.99 9.43
CA ALA A 104 -31.07 -48.21 10.10
C ALA A 104 -32.60 -48.36 10.19
N ASP A 105 -33.35 -47.26 10.17
CA ASP A 105 -34.82 -47.25 10.20
C ASP A 105 -35.46 -47.18 8.79
N GLY A 106 -34.64 -47.20 7.74
CA GLY A 106 -35.08 -47.13 6.34
C GLY A 106 -35.59 -45.75 5.88
N LYS A 107 -35.59 -44.73 6.75
CA LYS A 107 -36.12 -43.41 6.40
C LYS A 107 -35.10 -42.59 5.58
N PRO A 108 -35.58 -41.66 4.73
CA PRO A 108 -34.71 -40.74 4.03
C PRO A 108 -33.86 -39.87 4.95
N VAL A 109 -32.67 -39.49 4.47
CA VAL A 109 -31.71 -38.60 5.14
C VAL A 109 -31.46 -37.39 4.24
N ASN A 110 -31.32 -36.20 4.80
CA ASN A 110 -31.07 -35.01 4.01
C ASN A 110 -29.58 -34.64 4.02
N GLY A 111 -29.16 -33.97 2.95
CA GLY A 111 -27.87 -33.31 2.93
C GLY A 111 -27.74 -32.27 1.84
N ASN A 112 -26.59 -31.61 1.82
CA ASN A 112 -26.27 -30.53 0.91
C ASN A 112 -24.85 -30.69 0.38
N ILE A 113 -24.64 -30.34 -0.88
CA ILE A 113 -23.29 -30.08 -1.39
C ILE A 113 -22.74 -28.82 -0.71
N PHE A 114 -21.47 -28.83 -0.31
CA PHE A 114 -20.78 -27.65 0.19
C PHE A 114 -19.39 -27.51 -0.44
N ILE A 115 -18.89 -26.28 -0.44
CA ILE A 115 -17.60 -25.87 -0.98
C ILE A 115 -16.94 -24.90 0.01
N LYS A 116 -15.62 -24.99 0.18
CA LYS A 116 -14.83 -23.99 0.89
C LYS A 116 -13.64 -23.55 0.05
N ASP A 117 -13.30 -22.27 0.15
CA ASP A 117 -12.00 -21.79 -0.31
C ASP A 117 -10.89 -22.10 0.70
N LYS A 118 -9.65 -21.70 0.37
CA LYS A 118 -8.49 -21.98 1.22
C LYS A 118 -8.55 -21.36 2.61
N ASP A 119 -9.32 -20.28 2.77
CA ASP A 119 -9.43 -19.52 4.03
C ASP A 119 -10.67 -19.97 4.83
N GLY A 120 -11.40 -20.97 4.31
CA GLY A 120 -12.53 -21.60 4.96
C GLY A 120 -13.87 -20.92 4.70
N LEU A 121 -13.96 -20.01 3.73
CA LEU A 121 -15.20 -19.35 3.37
C LEU A 121 -16.18 -20.38 2.82
N TRP A 122 -17.29 -20.58 3.53
CA TRP A 122 -18.20 -21.70 3.29
C TRP A 122 -19.36 -21.31 2.39
N PHE A 123 -19.56 -22.08 1.33
CA PHE A 123 -20.75 -22.01 0.50
C PHE A 123 -21.48 -23.35 0.48
N GLN A 124 -22.81 -23.31 0.56
CA GLN A 124 -23.66 -24.49 0.58
C GLN A 124 -24.74 -24.41 -0.50
N SER A 125 -25.02 -25.55 -1.15
CA SER A 125 -26.14 -25.66 -2.07
C SER A 125 -27.46 -25.20 -1.41
N ARG A 126 -28.18 -24.32 -2.09
CA ARG A 126 -29.50 -23.84 -1.68
C ARG A 126 -30.54 -24.95 -1.64
N LYS A 127 -30.39 -25.93 -2.54
CA LYS A 127 -31.21 -27.14 -2.62
C LYS A 127 -30.67 -28.20 -1.66
N SER A 128 -31.49 -28.60 -0.69
CA SER A 128 -31.25 -29.83 0.07
C SER A 128 -31.69 -31.07 -0.71
N PHE A 129 -30.88 -32.11 -0.65
CA PHE A 129 -31.10 -33.37 -1.33
C PHE A 129 -31.59 -34.42 -0.32
N SER A 130 -32.74 -35.03 -0.59
CA SER A 130 -33.27 -36.13 0.21
C SER A 130 -32.79 -37.48 -0.33
N LEU A 131 -32.09 -38.25 0.47
CA LEU A 131 -31.47 -39.51 0.10
C LEU A 131 -32.33 -40.65 0.63
N ASN A 132 -32.98 -41.41 -0.26
CA ASN A 132 -33.65 -42.65 0.11
C ASN A 132 -32.64 -43.66 0.63
N SER A 133 -33.02 -44.42 1.65
CA SER A 133 -32.09 -45.37 2.28
C SER A 133 -31.62 -46.43 1.28
N GLY A 134 -30.32 -46.51 1.05
CA GLY A 134 -29.67 -47.52 0.20
C GLY A 134 -29.60 -47.20 -1.29
N GLU A 135 -30.20 -46.10 -1.76
CA GLU A 135 -30.20 -45.72 -3.17
C GLU A 135 -29.05 -44.75 -3.50
N TRP A 136 -28.36 -44.99 -4.62
CA TRP A 136 -27.44 -44.01 -5.19
C TRP A 136 -28.22 -42.86 -5.83
N ARG A 137 -27.81 -41.63 -5.52
CA ARG A 137 -28.37 -40.43 -6.09
C ARG A 137 -27.26 -39.53 -6.61
N LYS A 138 -27.35 -39.14 -7.89
CA LYS A 138 -26.54 -38.05 -8.43
C LYS A 138 -27.03 -36.71 -7.88
N VAL A 139 -26.11 -35.92 -7.36
CA VAL A 139 -26.36 -34.56 -6.86
C VAL A 139 -25.41 -33.61 -7.55
N GLU A 140 -25.90 -32.43 -7.92
CA GLU A 140 -25.13 -31.42 -8.62
C GLU A 140 -25.54 -30.00 -8.19
N VAL A 141 -24.60 -29.07 -8.31
CA VAL A 141 -24.81 -27.63 -8.10
C VAL A 141 -24.09 -26.84 -9.19
N ASN A 142 -24.71 -25.77 -9.67
CA ASN A 142 -24.12 -24.87 -10.66
C ASN A 142 -23.10 -23.91 -10.00
N LEU A 143 -21.94 -23.74 -10.65
CA LEU A 143 -20.81 -22.94 -10.19
C LEU A 143 -20.74 -21.55 -10.83
N LYS A 144 -21.71 -21.16 -11.65
CA LYS A 144 -21.87 -19.79 -12.17
C LYS A 144 -22.51 -18.90 -11.12
N SER A 145 -21.97 -17.69 -10.91
CA SER A 145 -22.57 -16.70 -10.01
C SER A 145 -24.03 -16.40 -10.33
N SER A 146 -24.37 -16.35 -11.62
CA SER A 146 -25.73 -16.09 -12.13
C SER A 146 -26.76 -17.18 -11.82
N ALA A 147 -26.32 -18.38 -11.40
CA ALA A 147 -27.24 -19.47 -11.08
C ALA A 147 -27.86 -19.34 -9.68
N HIS A 148 -27.22 -18.60 -8.77
CA HIS A 148 -27.68 -18.39 -7.39
C HIS A 148 -28.03 -19.69 -6.64
N GLU A 149 -27.30 -20.78 -6.91
CA GLU A 149 -27.51 -22.09 -6.29
C GLU A 149 -26.69 -22.34 -5.03
N LEU A 150 -25.72 -21.47 -4.72
CA LEU A 150 -24.85 -21.56 -3.54
C LEU A 150 -25.12 -20.37 -2.61
N ASN A 151 -25.45 -20.67 -1.35
CA ASN A 151 -25.62 -19.70 -0.28
C ASN A 151 -24.35 -19.62 0.58
N PRO A 152 -23.98 -18.43 1.07
CA PRO A 152 -22.93 -18.29 2.08
C PRO A 152 -23.39 -18.81 3.45
N GLU A 153 -22.48 -19.43 4.21
CA GLU A 153 -22.74 -19.84 5.59
C GLU A 153 -21.79 -19.11 6.55
N GLY A 154 -22.34 -18.31 7.47
CA GLY A 154 -21.56 -17.51 8.42
C GLY A 154 -21.01 -16.18 7.87
N HIS A 155 -21.37 -15.80 6.65
CA HIS A 155 -21.05 -14.53 6.01
C HIS A 155 -22.16 -14.11 5.02
N SER A 156 -21.99 -12.95 4.38
CA SER A 156 -22.98 -12.38 3.45
C SER A 156 -22.43 -12.12 2.04
N ALA A 157 -21.26 -12.68 1.71
CA ALA A 157 -20.69 -12.62 0.36
C ALA A 157 -21.43 -13.55 -0.62
N ASP A 158 -21.66 -13.08 -1.84
CA ASP A 158 -22.24 -13.91 -2.90
C ASP A 158 -21.20 -14.83 -3.53
N TRP A 159 -21.63 -16.03 -3.94
CA TRP A 159 -20.78 -16.92 -4.74
C TRP A 159 -20.39 -16.25 -6.06
N ASN A 160 -19.09 -16.26 -6.38
CA ASN A 160 -18.57 -15.57 -7.55
C ASN A 160 -17.40 -16.31 -8.23
N SER A 161 -16.87 -15.72 -9.31
CA SER A 161 -15.82 -16.33 -10.13
C SER A 161 -14.52 -16.60 -9.38
N LEU A 162 -14.17 -15.77 -8.37
CA LEU A 162 -13.00 -16.03 -7.53
C LEU A 162 -13.20 -17.31 -6.71
N ASN A 163 -14.37 -17.49 -6.11
CA ASN A 163 -14.66 -18.71 -5.34
C ASN A 163 -14.69 -19.94 -6.25
N ALA A 164 -15.27 -19.81 -7.44
CA ALA A 164 -15.29 -20.88 -8.44
C ALA A 164 -13.88 -21.27 -8.91
N ALA A 165 -12.94 -20.34 -9.00
CA ALA A 165 -11.55 -20.64 -9.35
C ALA A 165 -10.76 -21.25 -8.17
N MET A 166 -11.16 -20.97 -6.93
CA MET A 166 -10.36 -21.25 -5.71
C MET A 166 -11.00 -22.29 -4.77
N MET A 167 -11.67 -23.30 -5.34
CA MET A 167 -12.29 -24.39 -4.58
C MET A 167 -11.22 -25.32 -3.99
N LEU A 168 -10.95 -25.21 -2.68
CA LEU A 168 -10.01 -26.07 -1.98
C LEU A 168 -10.69 -27.33 -1.45
N THR A 169 -11.85 -27.16 -0.80
CA THR A 169 -12.59 -28.24 -0.15
C THR A 169 -13.96 -28.39 -0.80
N MET A 170 -14.34 -29.62 -1.14
CA MET A 170 -15.64 -29.92 -1.77
C MET A 170 -16.20 -31.21 -1.18
N GLY A 171 -17.49 -31.24 -0.87
CA GLY A 171 -18.09 -32.46 -0.32
C GLY A 171 -19.58 -32.37 -0.08
N PHE A 172 -20.06 -33.28 0.75
CA PHE A 172 -21.46 -33.42 1.09
C PHE A 172 -21.65 -33.39 2.61
N ASN A 173 -22.54 -32.52 3.08
CA ASN A 173 -22.93 -32.38 4.48
C ASN A 173 -24.26 -33.08 4.71
N VAL A 174 -24.25 -34.15 5.52
CA VAL A 174 -25.42 -34.95 5.89
C VAL A 174 -25.95 -34.47 7.23
N PHE A 175 -27.26 -34.23 7.35
CA PHE A 175 -27.86 -33.76 8.60
C PHE A 175 -29.27 -34.31 8.83
N GLY A 176 -29.68 -34.27 10.10
CA GLY A 176 -31.02 -34.63 10.54
C GLY A 176 -31.21 -34.39 12.02
N GLN A 177 -32.48 -34.27 12.43
CA GLN A 177 -32.87 -33.96 13.82
C GLN A 177 -33.10 -35.22 14.67
N GLU A 178 -33.33 -36.37 14.03
CA GLU A 178 -33.57 -37.64 14.72
C GLU A 178 -32.26 -38.41 14.92
N ALA A 179 -32.15 -39.08 16.07
CA ALA A 179 -30.98 -39.91 16.36
C ALA A 179 -30.96 -41.19 15.51
N ARG A 180 -29.99 -41.31 14.61
CA ARG A 180 -29.89 -42.41 13.64
C ARG A 180 -28.44 -42.76 13.33
N ASN A 181 -28.15 -44.05 13.19
CA ASN A 181 -26.88 -44.52 12.62
C ASN A 181 -26.98 -44.43 11.09
N ILE A 182 -26.03 -43.74 10.47
CA ILE A 182 -25.94 -43.57 9.02
C ILE A 182 -24.66 -44.22 8.53
N LYS A 183 -24.76 -45.07 7.51
CA LYS A 183 -23.64 -45.43 6.64
C LYS A 183 -23.75 -44.60 5.36
N PHE A 184 -22.82 -43.70 5.14
CA PHE A 184 -22.78 -42.83 3.97
C PHE A 184 -21.69 -43.30 3.02
N SER A 185 -21.97 -43.26 1.72
CA SER A 185 -21.00 -43.53 0.66
C SER A 185 -21.06 -42.43 -0.40
N LEU A 186 -19.91 -42.06 -0.94
CA LEU A 186 -19.75 -41.05 -1.98
C LEU A 186 -18.78 -41.55 -3.05
N ARG A 187 -19.06 -41.24 -4.32
CA ARG A 187 -18.16 -41.50 -5.45
C ARG A 187 -18.35 -40.45 -6.54
N ASN A 188 -17.46 -40.47 -7.53
CA ASN A 188 -17.55 -39.61 -8.73
C ASN A 188 -17.66 -38.11 -8.39
N LEU A 189 -16.99 -37.64 -7.33
CA LEU A 189 -16.87 -36.22 -7.04
C LEU A 189 -15.97 -35.59 -8.12
N GLY A 190 -16.51 -34.61 -8.84
CA GLY A 190 -15.79 -33.98 -9.91
C GLY A 190 -16.49 -32.76 -10.47
N LEU A 191 -15.73 -32.02 -11.27
CA LEU A 191 -16.23 -30.88 -12.04
C LEU A 191 -16.77 -31.37 -13.38
N ALA A 192 -17.92 -30.85 -13.79
CA ALA A 192 -18.63 -31.28 -14.99
C ALA A 192 -19.29 -30.09 -15.70
N GLY A 193 -19.82 -30.36 -16.89
CA GLY A 193 -20.43 -29.34 -17.74
C GLY A 193 -19.38 -28.41 -18.37
N GLU A 194 -19.85 -27.42 -19.11
CA GLU A 194 -19.02 -26.40 -19.74
C GLU A 194 -19.59 -25.03 -19.40
N ARG A 195 -18.72 -24.11 -18.99
CA ARG A 195 -19.06 -22.73 -18.66
C ARG A 195 -19.19 -21.96 -19.96
N GLU A 196 -20.41 -21.96 -20.49
CA GLU A 196 -20.78 -21.11 -21.62
C GLU A 196 -20.56 -19.64 -21.26
N GLN A 197 -19.78 -18.95 -22.09
CA GLN A 197 -19.54 -17.52 -21.96
C GLN A 197 -20.71 -16.76 -22.60
N PRO A 198 -21.49 -15.97 -21.83
CA PRO A 198 -22.55 -15.16 -22.41
C PRO A 198 -21.97 -14.06 -23.30
N GLU A 199 -22.82 -13.34 -24.03
CA GLU A 199 -22.40 -12.11 -24.72
C GLU A 199 -21.84 -11.11 -23.70
N LEU A 200 -20.69 -10.49 -24.03
CA LEU A 200 -20.05 -9.51 -23.16
C LEU A 200 -20.82 -8.18 -23.22
N TYR A 201 -21.31 -7.72 -22.08
CA TYR A 201 -21.89 -6.39 -21.91
C TYR A 201 -21.59 -5.85 -20.50
N MET A 202 -21.66 -4.53 -20.36
CA MET A 202 -21.58 -3.84 -19.07
C MET A 202 -22.99 -3.51 -18.58
N SER A 203 -23.22 -3.66 -17.27
CA SER A 203 -24.51 -3.33 -16.65
C SER A 203 -24.33 -2.70 -15.27
N ASN A 204 -25.42 -2.20 -14.69
CA ASN A 204 -25.45 -1.62 -13.35
C ASN A 204 -24.39 -0.52 -13.13
N LEU A 205 -24.17 0.32 -14.15
CA LEU A 205 -23.25 1.46 -14.06
C LEU A 205 -23.80 2.49 -13.07
N GLU A 206 -23.13 2.63 -11.94
CA GLU A 206 -23.37 3.64 -10.91
C GLU A 206 -22.19 4.62 -10.87
N TYR A 207 -22.47 5.92 -10.88
CA TYR A 207 -21.42 6.95 -10.85
C TYR A 207 -21.97 8.28 -10.33
N GLN A 208 -21.06 9.13 -9.85
CA GLN A 208 -21.38 10.48 -9.40
C GLN A 208 -21.65 11.40 -10.60
N LYS A 209 -22.81 12.06 -10.65
CA LYS A 209 -23.16 13.02 -11.72
C LYS A 209 -22.56 14.42 -11.52
N ARG A 210 -22.05 14.70 -10.33
CA ARG A 210 -21.42 15.96 -9.94
C ARG A 210 -20.15 15.68 -9.16
N GLY A 211 -19.14 16.52 -9.38
CA GLY A 211 -17.82 16.43 -8.80
C GLY A 211 -17.29 17.77 -8.34
N GLN A 212 -16.12 17.75 -7.71
CA GLN A 212 -15.37 18.94 -7.37
C GLN A 212 -13.90 18.72 -7.75
N VAL A 213 -13.22 19.76 -8.20
CA VAL A 213 -11.77 19.72 -8.49
C VAL A 213 -11.03 19.13 -7.28
N TYR A 214 -10.10 18.23 -7.53
CA TYR A 214 -9.32 17.49 -6.54
C TYR A 214 -10.14 16.68 -5.52
N LYS A 215 -11.40 16.35 -5.83
CA LYS A 215 -12.20 15.39 -5.07
C LYS A 215 -12.41 14.14 -5.92
N MET A 216 -12.06 12.99 -5.36
CA MET A 216 -12.19 11.71 -6.05
C MET A 216 -13.65 11.44 -6.46
N LEU A 217 -13.82 11.15 -7.74
CA LEU A 217 -15.02 10.54 -8.32
C LEU A 217 -14.84 9.03 -8.27
N GLU A 218 -15.91 8.33 -7.92
CA GLU A 218 -15.97 6.88 -7.90
C GLU A 218 -17.22 6.42 -8.66
N GLY A 219 -17.08 5.30 -9.37
CA GLY A 219 -18.20 4.59 -9.96
C GLY A 219 -17.95 3.08 -9.97
N SER A 220 -19.02 2.32 -10.15
CA SER A 220 -19.04 0.86 -10.17
C SER A 220 -19.91 0.34 -11.30
N PHE A 221 -19.65 -0.90 -11.72
CA PHE A 221 -20.40 -1.58 -12.77
C PHE A 221 -20.14 -3.10 -12.70
N ASP A 222 -20.95 -3.86 -13.43
CA ASP A 222 -20.77 -5.29 -13.62
C ASP A 222 -20.42 -5.63 -15.06
N LEU A 223 -19.65 -6.71 -15.25
CA LEU A 223 -19.51 -7.40 -16.52
C LEU A 223 -20.45 -8.61 -16.55
N SER A 224 -21.05 -8.89 -17.70
CA SER A 224 -21.91 -10.07 -17.89
C SER A 224 -21.17 -11.40 -17.88
N ARG A 225 -19.85 -11.37 -18.15
CA ARG A 225 -18.97 -12.54 -18.17
C ARG A 225 -18.22 -12.71 -16.86
N GLU A 226 -17.87 -13.97 -16.59
CA GLU A 226 -17.01 -14.36 -15.49
C GLU A 226 -15.63 -14.73 -16.01
N TYR A 227 -14.60 -14.27 -15.29
CA TYR A 227 -13.19 -14.48 -15.65
C TYR A 227 -12.50 -15.33 -14.59
N PHE A 228 -11.59 -16.19 -15.04
CA PHE A 228 -10.78 -17.06 -14.20
C PHE A 228 -9.85 -16.25 -13.30
N ASN A 229 -9.23 -15.22 -13.86
CA ASN A 229 -8.44 -14.26 -13.13
C ASN A 229 -8.79 -12.81 -13.55
N PRO A 230 -9.68 -12.12 -12.81
CA PRO A 230 -10.06 -10.73 -13.13
C PRO A 230 -8.93 -9.72 -12.89
N PHE A 231 -7.78 -10.16 -12.36
CA PHE A 231 -6.60 -9.35 -12.13
C PHE A 231 -5.56 -9.44 -13.24
N ASP A 232 -5.72 -10.39 -14.18
CA ASP A 232 -4.81 -10.52 -15.31
C ASP A 232 -5.31 -9.67 -16.49
N ALA A 233 -4.58 -8.60 -16.80
CA ALA A 233 -4.91 -7.71 -17.91
C ALA A 233 -4.76 -8.38 -19.29
N GLU A 234 -4.11 -9.55 -19.37
CA GLU A 234 -4.06 -10.38 -20.59
C GLU A 234 -5.29 -11.29 -20.74
N GLU A 235 -6.11 -11.44 -19.68
CA GLU A 235 -7.42 -12.12 -19.75
C GLU A 235 -8.55 -11.10 -19.94
N ILE A 236 -8.64 -10.13 -19.03
CA ILE A 236 -9.63 -9.06 -19.07
C ILE A 236 -9.02 -7.74 -18.62
N LYS A 237 -9.08 -6.74 -19.49
CA LYS A 237 -8.62 -5.38 -19.20
C LYS A 237 -9.79 -4.42 -19.29
N VAL A 238 -10.06 -3.69 -18.21
CA VAL A 238 -11.05 -2.61 -18.22
C VAL A 238 -10.37 -1.27 -17.94
N ASP A 239 -10.57 -0.32 -18.85
CA ASP A 239 -10.07 1.04 -18.80
C ASP A 239 -11.24 2.04 -18.83
N VAL A 240 -11.01 3.24 -18.29
CA VAL A 240 -11.92 4.38 -18.35
C VAL A 240 -11.27 5.46 -19.19
N GLN A 241 -11.85 5.71 -20.35
CA GLN A 241 -11.47 6.82 -21.23
C GLN A 241 -12.20 8.09 -20.77
N ILE A 242 -11.47 9.18 -20.61
CA ILE A 242 -11.99 10.41 -20.03
C ILE A 242 -11.53 11.61 -20.88
N THR A 243 -12.48 12.38 -21.37
CA THR A 243 -12.23 13.69 -21.99
C THR A 243 -12.61 14.78 -20.99
N GLY A 244 -11.63 15.59 -20.58
CA GLY A 244 -11.79 16.76 -19.75
C GLY A 244 -12.30 17.99 -20.51
N PRO A 245 -12.66 19.07 -19.79
CA PRO A 245 -13.26 20.27 -20.38
C PRO A 245 -12.40 20.98 -21.43
N ASP A 246 -11.07 20.93 -21.30
CA ASP A 246 -10.11 21.55 -22.23
C ASP A 246 -9.53 20.56 -23.28
N SER A 247 -10.28 19.51 -23.64
CA SER A 247 -9.80 18.41 -24.51
C SER A 247 -8.65 17.58 -23.93
N GLY A 248 -8.43 17.63 -22.61
CA GLY A 248 -7.50 16.73 -21.93
C GLY A 248 -8.00 15.30 -22.01
N GLU A 249 -7.21 14.39 -22.58
CA GLU A 249 -7.53 12.97 -22.67
C GLU A 249 -6.79 12.20 -21.56
N TYR A 250 -7.54 11.42 -20.80
CA TYR A 250 -7.00 10.55 -19.76
C TYR A 250 -7.46 9.11 -20.00
N THR A 251 -6.63 8.17 -19.60
CA THR A 251 -7.03 6.77 -19.48
C THR A 251 -6.61 6.29 -18.11
N VAL A 252 -7.57 5.81 -17.33
CA VAL A 252 -7.31 5.21 -16.01
C VAL A 252 -7.85 3.78 -15.97
N PRO A 253 -7.11 2.84 -15.37
CA PRO A 253 -7.61 1.47 -15.21
C PRO A 253 -8.79 1.41 -14.23
N ALA A 254 -9.77 0.54 -14.54
CA ALA A 254 -10.74 0.07 -13.55
C ALA A 254 -10.18 -1.15 -12.80
N TYR A 255 -10.76 -1.49 -11.65
CA TYR A 255 -10.31 -2.58 -10.80
C TYR A 255 -11.46 -3.45 -10.29
N PHE A 256 -11.18 -4.73 -10.09
CA PHE A 256 -12.10 -5.69 -9.49
C PHE A 256 -12.01 -5.67 -7.95
N THR A 257 -13.14 -5.72 -7.24
CA THR A 257 -13.17 -5.59 -5.78
C THR A 257 -14.31 -6.37 -5.12
N GLN A 258 -14.21 -6.52 -3.81
CA GLN A 258 -15.19 -7.13 -2.90
C GLN A 258 -15.31 -6.22 -1.67
N ASP A 259 -16.53 -6.02 -1.20
CA ASP A 259 -16.78 -5.29 0.05
C ASP A 259 -16.66 -6.21 1.27
N TYR A 260 -16.27 -5.61 2.39
CA TYR A 260 -16.15 -6.28 3.68
C TYR A 260 -16.91 -5.52 4.76
N VAL A 261 -17.33 -6.25 5.79
CA VAL A 261 -17.72 -5.68 7.08
C VAL A 261 -16.54 -5.83 8.02
N ARG A 262 -16.12 -4.73 8.63
CA ARG A 262 -15.07 -4.69 9.66
C ARG A 262 -15.68 -4.53 11.04
N GLN A 263 -15.15 -5.26 12.01
CA GLN A 263 -15.54 -5.18 13.41
C GLN A 263 -14.31 -5.28 14.31
N LEU A 264 -14.27 -4.53 15.40
CA LEU A 264 -13.28 -4.75 16.44
C LEU A 264 -13.83 -5.78 17.42
N HIS A 265 -13.24 -6.97 17.45
CA HIS A 265 -13.58 -8.00 18.43
C HIS A 265 -12.46 -8.10 19.47
N PHE A 266 -12.75 -7.67 20.70
CA PHE A 266 -11.74 -7.39 21.73
C PHE A 266 -10.64 -6.46 21.19
N ASN A 267 -9.45 -6.99 20.92
CA ASN A 267 -8.29 -6.22 20.45
C ASN A 267 -7.84 -6.64 19.05
N ARG A 268 -8.69 -7.31 18.27
CA ARG A 268 -8.36 -7.75 16.91
C ARG A 268 -9.38 -7.23 15.90
N GLU A 269 -8.87 -6.72 14.78
CA GLU A 269 -9.68 -6.43 13.61
C GLU A 269 -10.21 -7.74 13.02
N MET A 270 -11.53 -7.91 13.08
CA MET A 270 -12.26 -8.98 12.40
C MET A 270 -12.91 -8.43 11.15
N ARG A 271 -13.05 -9.31 10.15
CA ARG A 271 -13.54 -8.98 8.82
C ARG A 271 -14.35 -10.13 8.27
N THR A 272 -15.36 -9.79 7.47
CA THR A 272 -16.20 -10.76 6.77
C THR A 272 -16.58 -10.19 5.41
N PRO A 273 -16.36 -10.90 4.30
CA PRO A 273 -16.76 -10.41 2.98
C PRO A 273 -18.29 -10.32 2.89
N THR A 274 -18.80 -9.35 2.14
CA THR A 274 -20.23 -9.06 2.02
C THR A 274 -20.64 -8.60 0.62
N GLY A 275 -21.80 -9.05 0.15
CA GLY A 275 -22.33 -8.70 -1.16
C GLY A 275 -21.55 -9.30 -2.33
N LYS A 276 -21.87 -8.85 -3.54
CA LYS A 276 -21.21 -9.30 -4.78
C LYS A 276 -19.85 -8.61 -4.99
N VAL A 277 -18.95 -9.34 -5.63
CA VAL A 277 -17.81 -8.75 -6.33
C VAL A 277 -18.31 -7.85 -7.47
N HIS A 278 -17.56 -6.80 -7.78
CA HIS A 278 -17.88 -5.87 -8.85
C HIS A 278 -16.63 -5.18 -9.39
N TRP A 279 -16.77 -4.49 -10.51
CA TRP A 279 -15.74 -3.59 -11.02
C TRP A 279 -16.01 -2.17 -10.54
N ALA A 280 -14.94 -1.44 -10.25
CA ALA A 280 -14.98 -0.04 -9.84
C ALA A 280 -13.91 0.76 -10.57
N PHE A 281 -14.11 2.07 -10.65
CA PHE A 281 -13.13 3.01 -11.17
C PHE A 281 -13.09 4.27 -10.33
N ARG A 282 -11.91 4.88 -10.27
CA ARG A 282 -11.68 6.14 -9.55
C ARG A 282 -10.97 7.14 -10.44
N PHE A 283 -11.37 8.41 -10.34
CA PHE A 283 -10.73 9.51 -11.06
C PHE A 283 -10.83 10.80 -10.26
N THR A 284 -9.76 11.58 -10.23
CA THR A 284 -9.76 12.90 -9.58
C THR A 284 -9.59 13.99 -10.62
N PRO A 285 -10.63 14.81 -10.88
CA PRO A 285 -10.56 15.90 -11.85
C PRO A 285 -9.66 17.03 -11.34
N VAL A 286 -8.96 17.68 -12.26
CA VAL A 286 -8.00 18.76 -11.94
C VAL A 286 -8.45 20.13 -12.41
N ASP A 287 -9.49 20.19 -13.25
CA ASP A 287 -10.07 21.43 -13.78
C ASP A 287 -11.60 21.43 -13.59
N PRO A 288 -12.25 22.59 -13.45
CA PRO A 288 -13.71 22.67 -13.42
C PRO A 288 -14.29 22.54 -14.84
N GLY A 289 -15.48 21.95 -14.96
CA GLY A 289 -16.19 21.81 -16.24
C GLY A 289 -16.82 20.43 -16.41
N THR A 290 -17.26 20.14 -17.63
CA THR A 290 -17.92 18.87 -17.94
C THR A 290 -16.89 17.86 -18.43
N TYR A 291 -16.78 16.74 -17.71
CA TYR A 291 -15.98 15.59 -18.09
C TYR A 291 -16.87 14.54 -18.75
N LYS A 292 -16.38 13.91 -19.83
CA LYS A 292 -17.03 12.79 -20.51
C LYS A 292 -16.26 11.51 -20.23
N PHE A 293 -16.95 10.49 -19.75
CA PHE A 293 -16.38 9.19 -19.40
C PHE A 293 -16.96 8.11 -20.30
N ARG A 294 -16.14 7.10 -20.61
CA ARG A 294 -16.54 5.87 -21.27
C ARG A 294 -15.75 4.72 -20.69
N LEU A 295 -16.44 3.63 -20.33
CA LEU A 295 -15.79 2.39 -19.97
C LEU A 295 -15.46 1.59 -21.22
N VAL A 296 -14.28 0.97 -21.27
CA VAL A 296 -13.82 0.10 -22.35
C VAL A 296 -13.31 -1.20 -21.74
N ALA A 297 -13.91 -2.33 -22.10
CA ALA A 297 -13.44 -3.66 -21.71
C ALA A 297 -12.89 -4.40 -22.92
N THR A 298 -11.64 -4.82 -22.83
CA THR A 298 -10.95 -5.68 -23.77
C THR A 298 -10.85 -7.08 -23.17
N ASP A 299 -11.64 -8.00 -23.68
CA ASP A 299 -11.66 -9.42 -23.31
C ASP A 299 -10.79 -10.21 -24.29
N SER A 300 -9.71 -10.80 -23.78
CA SER A 300 -8.73 -11.55 -24.55
C SER A 300 -8.79 -13.06 -24.25
N SER A 301 -9.84 -13.53 -23.57
CA SER A 301 -10.00 -14.93 -23.16
C SER A 301 -10.17 -15.90 -24.34
N GLU A 302 -10.70 -15.44 -25.48
CA GLU A 302 -10.85 -16.22 -26.72
C GLU A 302 -10.43 -15.39 -27.96
N PRO A 303 -9.66 -15.95 -28.91
CA PRO A 303 -9.34 -15.27 -30.18
C PRO A 303 -10.60 -15.02 -31.03
N PRO A 304 -10.74 -13.86 -31.72
CA PRO A 304 -9.76 -12.79 -31.92
C PRO A 304 -9.72 -11.71 -30.82
N GLY A 305 -10.27 -11.97 -29.63
CA GLY A 305 -10.54 -10.97 -28.59
C GLY A 305 -11.81 -10.17 -28.90
N ASN A 306 -12.47 -9.67 -27.87
CA ASN A 306 -13.67 -8.84 -27.98
C ASN A 306 -13.47 -7.53 -27.21
N GLU A 307 -13.79 -6.40 -27.84
CA GLU A 307 -13.78 -5.09 -27.19
C GLU A 307 -15.20 -4.52 -27.19
N ILE A 308 -15.65 -4.08 -26.01
CA ILE A 308 -16.92 -3.38 -25.84
C ILE A 308 -16.70 -2.05 -25.15
N SER A 309 -17.62 -1.11 -25.37
CA SER A 309 -17.61 0.17 -24.66
C SER A 309 -19.01 0.69 -24.35
N THR A 310 -19.13 1.48 -23.30
CA THR A 310 -20.37 2.20 -22.99
C THR A 310 -20.56 3.40 -23.92
N PRO A 311 -21.78 3.94 -24.06
CA PRO A 311 -21.95 5.34 -24.44
C PRO A 311 -21.17 6.25 -23.49
N TYR A 312 -20.84 7.46 -23.96
CA TYR A 312 -20.28 8.48 -23.07
C TYR A 312 -21.32 8.90 -22.02
N PHE A 313 -20.85 9.07 -20.79
CA PHE A 313 -21.62 9.66 -19.70
C PHE A 313 -20.89 10.87 -19.11
N GLU A 314 -21.63 11.82 -18.57
CA GLU A 314 -21.09 13.13 -18.17
C GLU A 314 -21.08 13.32 -16.66
N VAL A 315 -20.02 13.99 -16.17
CA VAL A 315 -19.90 14.47 -14.81
C VAL A 315 -19.57 15.96 -14.83
N ASN A 316 -20.35 16.76 -14.11
CA ASN A 316 -20.11 18.19 -13.99
C ASN A 316 -19.25 18.46 -12.75
N VAL A 317 -18.07 19.05 -12.96
CA VAL A 317 -17.07 19.31 -11.91
C VAL A 317 -17.05 20.79 -11.58
N GLU A 318 -17.25 21.12 -10.31
CA GLU A 318 -17.18 22.48 -9.78
C GLU A 318 -15.79 22.80 -9.23
N THR A 319 -15.45 24.08 -9.15
CA THR A 319 -14.25 24.54 -8.44
C THR A 319 -14.30 24.13 -6.96
N SER A 320 -13.14 23.90 -6.35
CA SER A 320 -13.04 23.55 -4.94
C SER A 320 -11.89 24.29 -4.24
N LYS A 321 -11.80 24.16 -2.92
CA LYS A 321 -10.66 24.61 -2.11
C LYS A 321 -9.73 23.46 -1.72
N ASN A 322 -9.91 22.28 -2.30
CA ASN A 322 -9.03 21.16 -2.03
C ASN A 322 -7.65 21.49 -2.60
N PRO A 323 -6.56 21.20 -1.89
CA PRO A 323 -5.20 21.53 -2.33
C PRO A 323 -4.69 20.67 -3.50
N GLY A 324 -5.30 19.50 -3.69
CA GLY A 324 -4.89 18.53 -4.69
C GLY A 324 -3.63 17.76 -4.34
N PHE A 325 -2.88 17.37 -5.36
CA PHE A 325 -1.75 16.45 -5.26
C PHE A 325 -0.47 17.16 -4.81
N VAL A 326 0.46 16.42 -4.21
CA VAL A 326 1.81 16.93 -3.92
C VAL A 326 2.72 16.78 -5.14
N ARG A 327 3.56 17.78 -5.38
CA ARG A 327 4.56 17.87 -6.45
C ARG A 327 5.91 18.32 -5.90
N ALA A 328 6.99 17.97 -6.59
CA ALA A 328 8.23 18.71 -6.45
C ALA A 328 8.02 20.13 -7.00
N SER A 329 8.41 21.15 -6.24
CA SER A 329 8.21 22.54 -6.62
C SER A 329 9.04 22.90 -7.85
N LYS A 330 8.39 23.48 -8.86
CA LYS A 330 9.08 23.87 -10.11
C LYS A 330 9.96 25.09 -9.94
N ASP A 331 9.52 26.04 -9.13
CA ASP A 331 10.25 27.30 -8.92
C ASP A 331 11.45 27.11 -7.99
N ASP A 332 11.30 26.22 -7.00
CA ASP A 332 12.37 25.85 -6.07
C ASP A 332 12.40 24.32 -5.87
N PRO A 333 13.24 23.59 -6.63
CA PRO A 333 13.26 22.13 -6.67
C PRO A 333 13.85 21.48 -5.40
N ARG A 334 14.11 22.27 -4.36
CA ARG A 334 14.47 21.76 -3.03
C ARG A 334 13.26 21.33 -2.21
N TYR A 335 12.06 21.75 -2.60
CA TYR A 335 10.84 21.65 -1.78
C TYR A 335 9.68 21.01 -2.51
N PHE A 336 8.60 20.76 -1.77
CA PHE A 336 7.34 20.29 -2.30
C PHE A 336 6.28 21.41 -2.33
N GLU A 337 5.29 21.23 -3.19
CA GLU A 337 4.12 22.09 -3.31
C GLU A 337 2.86 21.29 -3.62
N LEU A 338 1.71 21.84 -3.30
CA LEU A 338 0.42 21.32 -3.71
C LEU A 338 0.14 21.79 -5.14
N THR A 339 -0.71 21.09 -5.88
CA THR A 339 -1.06 21.46 -7.26
C THR A 339 -1.70 22.84 -7.39
N THR A 340 -2.22 23.39 -6.29
CA THR A 340 -2.68 24.79 -6.14
C THR A 340 -1.55 25.82 -6.01
N GLY A 341 -0.28 25.40 -5.92
CA GLY A 341 0.92 26.23 -5.73
C GLY A 341 1.31 26.48 -4.27
N GLU A 342 0.49 26.00 -3.32
CA GLU A 342 0.73 26.17 -1.88
C GLU A 342 1.97 25.38 -1.43
N PHE A 343 2.82 25.97 -0.59
CA PHE A 343 4.00 25.30 -0.05
C PHE A 343 3.57 24.10 0.80
N PHE A 344 4.21 22.95 0.54
CA PHE A 344 3.99 21.74 1.31
C PHE A 344 5.28 21.32 2.01
N PHE A 345 5.25 21.30 3.34
CA PHE A 345 6.32 20.77 4.17
C PHE A 345 5.77 19.55 4.94
N PRO A 346 6.15 18.32 4.59
CA PRO A 346 5.71 17.14 5.31
C PRO A 346 6.31 17.15 6.72
N ILE A 347 5.42 17.08 7.71
CA ILE A 347 5.70 16.93 9.14
C ILE A 347 5.09 15.58 9.52
N GLY A 348 5.94 14.61 9.85
CA GLY A 348 5.51 13.22 9.90
C GLY A 348 6.46 12.28 10.63
N PHE A 349 6.05 11.02 10.72
CA PHE A 349 6.84 9.89 11.21
C PHE A 349 6.41 8.60 10.49
N ASN A 350 7.18 7.55 10.67
CA ASN A 350 7.07 6.32 9.90
C ASN A 350 6.15 5.32 10.62
N ILE A 351 5.00 4.96 10.03
CA ILE A 351 4.11 3.88 10.49
C ILE A 351 4.09 2.78 9.43
N HIS A 352 5.29 2.29 9.06
CA HIS A 352 5.52 1.19 8.13
C HIS A 352 4.56 0.01 8.41
N SER A 353 4.26 -0.24 9.70
CA SER A 353 3.16 -1.09 10.13
C SER A 353 2.63 -0.68 11.50
N VAL A 354 1.44 -1.14 11.89
CA VAL A 354 0.87 -0.86 13.23
C VAL A 354 1.45 -1.74 14.34
N LYS A 355 2.28 -2.73 13.97
CA LYS A 355 2.94 -3.63 14.89
C LYS A 355 4.38 -3.86 14.45
N ASP A 356 5.31 -3.26 15.18
CA ASP A 356 6.74 -3.52 15.03
C ASP A 356 7.27 -4.32 16.23
N LEU A 357 7.65 -5.57 15.99
CA LEU A 357 8.24 -6.43 17.02
C LEU A 357 9.61 -5.92 17.49
N ARG A 358 10.30 -5.09 16.70
CA ARG A 358 11.57 -4.47 17.11
C ARG A 358 11.36 -3.52 18.27
N SER A 359 10.28 -2.76 18.31
CA SER A 359 10.01 -1.87 19.43
C SER A 359 9.83 -2.61 20.75
N GLU A 360 9.13 -3.76 20.75
CA GLU A 360 9.01 -4.59 21.95
C GLU A 360 10.37 -5.11 22.42
N LYS A 361 11.21 -5.55 21.48
CA LYS A 361 12.52 -6.15 21.76
C LYS A 361 13.58 -5.13 22.16
N GLU A 362 13.72 -4.07 21.38
CA GLU A 362 14.81 -3.08 21.50
C GLU A 362 14.44 -1.97 22.49
N LEU A 363 13.20 -1.46 22.47
CA LEU A 363 12.77 -0.36 23.36
C LEU A 363 12.13 -0.83 24.67
N LYS A 364 11.65 -2.08 24.73
CA LYS A 364 10.99 -2.65 25.91
C LYS A 364 9.81 -1.82 26.41
N ILE A 365 9.08 -1.17 25.50
CA ILE A 365 7.97 -0.26 25.82
C ILE A 365 6.64 -0.97 26.12
N GLY A 366 6.59 -2.29 25.95
CA GLY A 366 5.43 -3.13 26.28
C GLY A 366 4.72 -3.67 25.04
N TYR A 367 3.69 -4.49 25.27
CA TYR A 367 2.92 -5.13 24.21
C TYR A 367 1.78 -4.22 23.72
N ARG A 368 1.73 -3.96 22.41
CA ARG A 368 0.59 -3.32 21.74
C ARG A 368 -0.18 -4.37 20.94
N PRO A 369 -1.49 -4.55 21.17
CA PRO A 369 -2.27 -5.48 20.38
C PRO A 369 -2.43 -4.98 18.95
N ASP A 370 -2.39 -5.91 17.99
CA ASP A 370 -2.67 -5.63 16.59
C ASP A 370 -4.19 -5.47 16.37
N ARG A 371 -4.63 -4.21 16.41
CA ARG A 371 -6.00 -3.79 16.13
C ARG A 371 -6.19 -3.40 14.66
N GLY A 372 -5.20 -3.66 13.81
CA GLY A 372 -5.23 -3.37 12.38
C GLY A 372 -5.56 -1.91 12.07
N THR A 373 -6.54 -1.68 11.21
CA THR A 373 -6.94 -0.33 10.75
C THR A 373 -7.46 0.57 11.89
N TYR A 374 -7.91 0.02 13.02
CA TYR A 374 -8.29 0.84 14.20
C TYR A 374 -7.08 1.54 14.83
N SER A 375 -5.89 0.93 14.76
CA SER A 375 -4.67 1.58 15.24
C SER A 375 -4.35 2.81 14.41
N TYR A 376 -4.50 2.75 13.08
CA TYR A 376 -4.28 3.90 12.19
C TYR A 376 -5.22 5.07 12.54
N GLU A 377 -6.51 4.81 12.83
CA GLU A 377 -7.46 5.85 13.24
C GLU A 377 -7.01 6.59 14.51
N GLU A 378 -6.43 5.87 15.48
CA GLU A 378 -5.88 6.43 16.71
C GLU A 378 -4.64 7.28 16.44
N TYR A 379 -3.70 6.75 15.64
CA TYR A 379 -2.52 7.49 15.18
C TYR A 379 -2.90 8.78 14.47
N PHE A 380 -3.76 8.70 13.46
CA PHE A 380 -4.15 9.85 12.65
C PHE A 380 -4.92 10.89 13.45
N SER A 381 -5.75 10.47 14.41
CA SER A 381 -6.42 11.39 15.32
C SER A 381 -5.43 12.17 16.19
N ALA A 382 -4.37 11.51 16.69
CA ALA A 382 -3.33 12.17 17.47
C ALA A 382 -2.43 13.06 16.59
N MET A 383 -2.11 12.62 15.37
CA MET A 383 -1.33 13.36 14.39
C MET A 383 -2.00 14.68 14.00
N SER A 384 -3.26 14.62 13.56
CA SER A 384 -4.04 15.80 13.14
C SER A 384 -4.16 16.84 14.25
N LYS A 385 -4.39 16.41 15.50
CA LYS A 385 -4.45 17.30 16.68
C LYS A 385 -3.15 18.05 16.97
N ASN A 386 -2.01 17.53 16.51
CA ASN A 386 -0.69 18.09 16.78
C ASN A 386 -0.01 18.67 15.53
N GLY A 387 -0.79 18.91 14.46
CA GLY A 387 -0.30 19.54 13.23
C GLY A 387 0.64 18.66 12.40
N ILE A 388 0.60 17.35 12.60
CA ILE A 388 1.32 16.36 11.79
C ILE A 388 0.48 16.09 10.54
N ASN A 389 1.08 16.24 9.37
CA ASN A 389 0.38 16.23 8.08
C ASN A 389 0.92 15.17 7.11
N ALA A 390 1.90 14.35 7.50
CA ALA A 390 2.48 13.31 6.68
C ALA A 390 2.77 12.03 7.48
N VAL A 391 2.75 10.89 6.79
CA VAL A 391 3.07 9.56 7.35
C VAL A 391 3.67 8.68 6.28
N GLU A 392 4.55 7.75 6.65
CA GLU A 392 4.92 6.62 5.78
C GLU A 392 4.22 5.33 6.17
N ILE A 393 3.77 4.55 5.18
CA ILE A 393 3.08 3.27 5.36
C ILE A 393 3.59 2.27 4.31
N TRP A 394 3.83 1.02 4.71
CA TRP A 394 4.28 -0.03 3.81
C TRP A 394 3.17 -0.97 3.39
N MET A 395 3.17 -1.32 2.10
CA MET A 395 2.45 -2.47 1.55
C MET A 395 3.21 -3.78 1.80
N ALA A 396 3.69 -3.99 3.04
CA ALA A 396 4.43 -5.17 3.44
C ALA A 396 3.52 -6.40 3.64
N ALA A 397 4.10 -7.59 3.63
CA ALA A 397 3.38 -8.87 3.74
C ALA A 397 2.58 -9.05 5.04
N TRP A 398 2.95 -8.33 6.10
CA TRP A 398 2.24 -8.31 7.39
C TRP A 398 1.26 -7.12 7.53
N SER A 399 1.12 -6.29 6.49
CA SER A 399 0.25 -5.11 6.49
C SER A 399 -0.65 -5.07 5.25
N PHE A 400 -0.30 -4.30 4.19
CA PHE A 400 -1.17 -4.03 3.04
C PHE A 400 -0.71 -4.63 1.71
N ALA A 401 0.21 -5.62 1.70
CA ALA A 401 0.61 -6.27 0.45
C ALA A 401 -0.60 -6.89 -0.27
N LEU A 402 -0.62 -6.80 -1.60
CA LEU A 402 -1.60 -7.47 -2.44
C LEU A 402 -1.28 -8.94 -2.69
N GLU A 403 0.01 -9.29 -2.69
CA GLU A 403 0.50 -10.62 -3.06
C GLU A 403 1.54 -11.09 -2.05
N TRP A 404 1.43 -12.35 -1.63
CA TRP A 404 2.39 -13.04 -0.78
C TRP A 404 2.17 -14.55 -0.90
N THR A 405 2.96 -15.35 -0.18
CA THR A 405 2.78 -16.82 -0.16
C THR A 405 1.39 -17.23 0.33
N SER A 406 0.80 -18.21 -0.37
CA SER A 406 -0.49 -18.84 -0.12
C SER A 406 -0.57 -19.64 1.18
N SER A 407 0.58 -19.88 1.81
CA SER A 407 0.65 -20.42 3.17
C SER A 407 0.00 -19.49 4.21
N ARG A 408 -0.09 -18.18 3.92
CA ARG A 408 -0.75 -17.20 4.79
C ARG A 408 -2.24 -17.03 4.43
N THR A 409 -3.04 -16.72 5.44
CA THR A 409 -4.46 -16.37 5.26
C THR A 409 -4.59 -15.17 4.33
N ASP A 410 -5.63 -15.14 3.50
CA ASP A 410 -5.96 -14.04 2.56
C ASP A 410 -4.97 -13.82 1.39
N TYR A 411 -3.84 -14.54 1.33
CA TYR A 411 -2.89 -14.49 0.20
C TYR A 411 -2.98 -15.71 -0.70
N TYR A 412 -2.84 -15.53 -2.02
CA TYR A 412 -3.13 -16.54 -3.03
C TYR A 412 -2.00 -16.75 -4.05
N GLY A 413 -0.78 -16.29 -3.73
CA GLY A 413 0.35 -16.32 -4.66
C GLY A 413 0.35 -15.16 -5.67
N LEU A 414 1.21 -15.28 -6.69
CA LEU A 414 1.37 -14.28 -7.74
C LEU A 414 0.17 -14.28 -8.70
N GLY A 415 -0.26 -13.07 -9.05
CA GLY A 415 -1.37 -12.77 -9.97
C GLY A 415 -2.75 -12.80 -9.34
N ARG A 416 -2.87 -13.02 -8.03
CA ARG A 416 -4.16 -13.09 -7.33
C ARG A 416 -4.12 -12.24 -6.07
N TYR A 417 -4.92 -11.18 -6.04
CA TYR A 417 -4.77 -10.13 -5.03
C TYR A 417 -5.59 -10.37 -3.77
N ASN A 418 -4.99 -10.00 -2.63
CA ASN A 418 -5.64 -9.91 -1.34
C ASN A 418 -6.61 -8.71 -1.31
N LEU A 419 -7.86 -8.97 -1.71
CA LEU A 419 -8.92 -7.95 -1.74
C LEU A 419 -9.26 -7.41 -0.34
N PHE A 420 -8.99 -8.16 0.72
CA PHE A 420 -9.17 -7.66 2.09
C PHE A 420 -8.15 -6.57 2.40
N ASN A 421 -6.86 -6.78 2.13
CA ASN A 421 -5.84 -5.75 2.30
C ASN A 421 -6.10 -4.54 1.41
N ALA A 422 -6.55 -4.76 0.17
CA ALA A 422 -6.92 -3.69 -0.73
C ALA A 422 -8.07 -2.83 -0.16
N TRP A 423 -9.10 -3.48 0.38
CA TRP A 423 -10.21 -2.81 1.06
C TRP A 423 -9.76 -2.06 2.31
N ARG A 424 -8.91 -2.65 3.16
CA ARG A 424 -8.38 -1.99 4.37
C ARG A 424 -7.59 -0.72 4.06
N LEU A 425 -6.78 -0.74 3.00
CA LEU A 425 -5.98 0.42 2.63
C LEU A 425 -6.86 1.59 2.18
N ASP A 426 -8.02 1.33 1.54
CA ASP A 426 -9.01 2.39 1.27
C ASP A 426 -9.44 3.09 2.57
N PHE A 427 -9.76 2.33 3.64
CA PHE A 427 -10.15 2.91 4.94
C PHE A 427 -9.05 3.79 5.53
N VAL A 428 -7.81 3.35 5.46
CA VAL A 428 -6.65 4.08 6.01
C VAL A 428 -6.42 5.36 5.22
N LEU A 429 -6.44 5.31 3.89
CA LEU A 429 -6.24 6.48 3.05
C LEU A 429 -7.39 7.50 3.18
N ASP A 430 -8.64 7.03 3.27
CA ASP A 430 -9.81 7.89 3.51
C ASP A 430 -9.76 8.58 4.88
N ASP A 431 -9.35 7.86 5.92
CA ASP A 431 -9.22 8.44 7.26
C ASP A 431 -8.08 9.46 7.35
N ALA A 432 -6.95 9.16 6.70
CA ALA A 432 -5.85 10.11 6.55
C ALA A 432 -6.31 11.37 5.80
N LEU A 433 -7.02 11.22 4.68
CA LEU A 433 -7.53 12.34 3.87
C LEU A 433 -8.45 13.25 4.68
N LYS A 434 -9.41 12.67 5.42
CA LYS A 434 -10.33 13.42 6.30
C LYS A 434 -9.61 14.21 7.38
N LYS A 435 -8.41 13.80 7.77
CA LYS A 435 -7.60 14.38 8.83
C LYS A 435 -6.46 15.28 8.32
N GLY A 436 -6.38 15.49 7.01
CA GLY A 436 -5.35 16.31 6.37
C GLY A 436 -3.96 15.68 6.40
N ILE A 437 -3.88 14.34 6.42
CA ILE A 437 -2.64 13.58 6.46
C ILE A 437 -2.37 13.00 5.08
N TYR A 438 -1.18 13.27 4.58
CA TYR A 438 -0.64 12.72 3.35
C TYR A 438 0.19 11.46 3.62
N VAL A 439 0.07 10.46 2.76
CA VAL A 439 0.69 9.15 2.91
C VAL A 439 1.82 8.99 1.88
N HIS A 440 3.03 8.79 2.36
CA HIS A 440 4.13 8.21 1.61
C HIS A 440 3.92 6.69 1.57
N LEU A 441 3.58 6.13 0.41
CA LEU A 441 3.17 4.73 0.30
C LEU A 441 4.29 3.91 -0.33
N VAL A 442 4.84 2.98 0.45
CA VAL A 442 5.90 2.07 0.01
C VAL A 442 5.28 0.80 -0.59
N LEU A 443 5.65 0.46 -1.82
CA LEU A 443 5.06 -0.65 -2.57
C LEU A 443 5.74 -2.00 -2.27
N ASP A 444 7.05 -2.01 -2.09
CA ASP A 444 7.84 -3.21 -1.73
C ASP A 444 8.91 -2.85 -0.71
N ASN A 445 9.30 -3.80 0.13
CA ASN A 445 10.44 -3.69 1.05
C ASN A 445 11.53 -4.72 0.67
N HIS A 446 12.78 -4.45 1.03
CA HIS A 446 13.95 -5.30 0.72
C HIS A 446 13.80 -6.76 1.09
N GLY A 447 13.17 -7.05 2.24
CA GLY A 447 13.00 -8.40 2.78
C GLY A 447 12.45 -9.40 1.76
N LYS A 448 11.50 -8.96 0.92
CA LYS A 448 10.89 -9.74 -0.17
C LYS A 448 11.91 -10.39 -1.13
N LEU A 449 13.06 -9.74 -1.33
CA LEU A 449 14.16 -10.20 -2.18
C LEU A 449 15.49 -10.34 -1.41
N SER A 450 15.43 -10.51 -0.09
CA SER A 450 16.63 -10.69 0.74
C SER A 450 16.67 -12.06 1.41
N SER A 451 17.84 -12.71 1.32
CA SER A 451 18.19 -13.93 2.05
C SER A 451 19.12 -13.67 3.23
N SER A 452 19.49 -12.41 3.50
CA SER A 452 20.47 -12.06 4.54
C SER A 452 20.01 -10.98 5.51
N THR A 453 19.26 -9.98 5.03
CA THR A 453 18.84 -8.82 5.82
C THR A 453 17.33 -8.81 5.88
N ASP A 454 16.76 -8.88 7.09
CA ASP A 454 15.33 -9.13 7.32
C ASP A 454 14.78 -10.18 6.35
N PRO A 455 15.36 -11.39 6.32
CA PRO A 455 15.22 -12.29 5.19
C PRO A 455 13.80 -12.82 5.06
N GLU A 456 13.14 -12.49 3.94
CA GLU A 456 11.83 -13.04 3.58
C GLU A 456 11.86 -13.89 2.32
N TRP A 457 13.02 -14.08 1.68
CA TRP A 457 13.12 -14.85 0.44
C TRP A 457 12.57 -16.27 0.54
N ASP A 458 12.73 -16.94 1.69
CA ASP A 458 12.21 -18.29 1.93
C ASP A 458 10.68 -18.33 2.07
N ASN A 459 10.03 -17.17 2.18
CA ASN A 459 8.57 -17.01 2.18
C ASN A 459 8.08 -16.16 0.99
N SER A 460 8.98 -15.76 0.09
CA SER A 460 8.64 -14.92 -1.05
C SER A 460 7.88 -15.75 -2.09
N PRO A 461 6.74 -15.24 -2.61
CA PRO A 461 5.95 -15.98 -3.61
C PRO A 461 6.66 -16.13 -4.95
N HIS A 462 7.83 -15.49 -5.13
CA HIS A 462 8.67 -15.65 -6.31
C HIS A 462 9.65 -16.84 -6.21
N ASN A 463 9.96 -17.32 -5.01
CA ASN A 463 11.01 -18.31 -4.78
C ASN A 463 10.53 -19.73 -5.11
N LYS A 464 11.11 -20.34 -6.14
CA LYS A 464 10.71 -21.67 -6.63
C LYS A 464 11.11 -22.85 -5.71
N LYS A 465 11.81 -22.57 -4.61
CA LYS A 465 12.35 -23.58 -3.67
C LYS A 465 11.55 -23.68 -2.37
N THR A 466 10.43 -22.98 -2.25
CA THR A 466 9.57 -23.03 -1.06
C THR A 466 8.60 -24.21 -1.13
N PRO A 467 8.08 -24.71 0.02
CA PRO A 467 7.05 -25.75 0.03
C PRO A 467 5.76 -25.37 -0.73
N PHE A 468 5.49 -24.07 -0.87
CA PHE A 468 4.31 -23.52 -1.55
C PHE A 468 4.60 -23.01 -2.96
N ALA A 469 5.77 -23.28 -3.53
CA ALA A 469 6.18 -22.73 -4.83
C ALA A 469 5.16 -22.98 -5.96
N VAL A 470 4.54 -24.16 -5.99
CA VAL A 470 3.49 -24.51 -6.96
C VAL A 470 2.23 -23.67 -6.73
N ALA A 471 1.72 -23.64 -5.50
CA ALA A 471 0.55 -22.83 -5.14
C ALA A 471 0.78 -21.33 -5.44
N ASP A 472 1.98 -20.83 -5.11
CA ASP A 472 2.36 -19.42 -5.26
C ASP A 472 2.57 -18.99 -6.71
N GLY A 473 2.79 -19.94 -7.63
CA GLY A 473 3.16 -19.63 -9.01
C GLY A 473 4.60 -19.11 -9.13
N ALA A 474 5.45 -19.55 -8.21
CA ALA A 474 6.84 -19.11 -8.11
C ALA A 474 7.66 -19.54 -9.33
N MET A 475 8.51 -18.64 -9.82
CA MET A 475 9.30 -18.84 -11.04
C MET A 475 10.81 -18.63 -10.85
N LEU A 476 11.24 -17.94 -9.80
CA LEU A 476 12.62 -17.45 -9.68
C LEU A 476 13.51 -18.40 -8.88
N ASP A 477 14.75 -18.56 -9.35
CA ASP A 477 15.82 -19.28 -8.64
C ASP A 477 16.53 -18.43 -7.59
N LEU A 478 16.74 -17.16 -7.92
CA LEU A 478 17.50 -16.20 -7.14
C LEU A 478 16.75 -14.86 -7.07
N PRO A 479 16.89 -14.09 -5.97
CA PRO A 479 16.24 -12.78 -5.84
C PRO A 479 16.57 -11.80 -6.96
N LYS A 480 17.81 -11.81 -7.44
CA LYS A 480 18.31 -10.92 -8.49
C LYS A 480 17.63 -11.11 -9.86
N ASP A 481 17.04 -12.29 -10.10
CA ASP A 481 16.42 -12.62 -11.37
C ASP A 481 15.11 -11.84 -11.59
N PHE A 482 14.52 -11.31 -10.50
CA PHE A 482 13.35 -10.42 -10.52
C PHE A 482 13.51 -9.21 -11.46
N PHE A 483 14.73 -8.70 -11.63
CA PHE A 483 15.02 -7.54 -12.48
C PHE A 483 15.21 -7.88 -13.96
N THR A 484 15.05 -9.15 -14.35
CA THR A 484 15.26 -9.61 -15.73
C THR A 484 14.24 -10.62 -16.23
N ASP A 485 13.56 -11.32 -15.32
CA ASP A 485 12.55 -12.33 -15.66
C ASP A 485 11.26 -11.67 -16.18
N LYS A 486 10.77 -12.14 -17.32
CA LYS A 486 9.61 -11.54 -17.98
C LYS A 486 8.27 -11.86 -17.31
N GLU A 487 8.15 -13.00 -16.65
CA GLU A 487 6.95 -13.29 -15.87
C GLU A 487 6.94 -12.47 -14.58
N ALA A 488 8.08 -12.30 -13.90
CA ALA A 488 8.17 -11.40 -12.75
C ALA A 488 7.83 -9.94 -13.13
N GLU A 489 8.33 -9.46 -14.28
CA GLU A 489 7.94 -8.16 -14.85
C GLU A 489 6.43 -8.08 -15.09
N ARG A 490 5.83 -9.08 -15.75
CA ARG A 490 4.39 -9.15 -16.02
C ARG A 490 3.54 -9.08 -14.75
N TYR A 491 3.85 -9.88 -13.73
CA TYR A 491 3.14 -9.84 -12.45
C TYR A 491 3.28 -8.47 -11.77
N TYR A 492 4.49 -7.90 -11.76
CA TYR A 492 4.74 -6.59 -11.18
C TYR A 492 3.92 -5.49 -11.87
N LEU A 493 3.87 -5.50 -13.20
CA LEU A 493 3.11 -4.54 -13.99
C LEU A 493 1.59 -4.68 -13.77
N ASN A 494 1.06 -5.90 -13.76
CA ASN A 494 -0.36 -6.14 -13.46
C ASN A 494 -0.72 -5.65 -12.04
N ARG A 495 0.14 -5.95 -11.05
CA ARG A 495 -0.06 -5.48 -9.67
C ARG A 495 -0.06 -3.96 -9.59
N ASN A 496 0.90 -3.31 -10.25
CA ASN A 496 0.98 -1.85 -10.27
C ASN A 496 -0.17 -1.20 -11.06
N ARG A 497 -0.73 -1.89 -12.06
CA ARG A 497 -1.99 -1.49 -12.71
C ARG A 497 -3.15 -1.47 -11.73
N TYR A 498 -3.27 -2.49 -10.87
CA TYR A 498 -4.28 -2.53 -9.82
C TYR A 498 -4.08 -1.42 -8.77
N ILE A 499 -2.83 -1.18 -8.34
CA ILE A 499 -2.48 -0.09 -7.42
C ILE A 499 -2.88 1.27 -8.01
N ALA A 500 -2.53 1.54 -9.27
CA ALA A 500 -2.89 2.78 -9.94
C ALA A 500 -4.41 2.92 -10.13
N ALA A 501 -5.12 1.83 -10.45
CA ALA A 501 -6.58 1.81 -10.61
C ALA A 501 -7.31 2.17 -9.32
N ARG A 502 -6.88 1.57 -8.20
CA ARG A 502 -7.55 1.70 -6.92
C ARG A 502 -7.11 2.94 -6.15
N TRP A 503 -5.84 3.30 -6.21
CA TRP A 503 -5.26 4.35 -5.36
C TRP A 503 -4.68 5.56 -6.11
N GLY A 504 -4.53 5.52 -7.43
CA GLY A 504 -4.03 6.64 -8.24
C GLY A 504 -4.96 7.87 -8.29
N ALA A 505 -6.13 7.83 -7.65
CA ALA A 505 -7.01 8.98 -7.50
C ALA A 505 -6.86 9.72 -6.15
N TYR A 506 -6.17 9.14 -5.16
CA TYR A 506 -6.06 9.73 -3.82
C TYR A 506 -5.09 10.92 -3.80
N THR A 507 -5.62 12.13 -3.65
CA THR A 507 -4.79 13.35 -3.59
C THR A 507 -3.87 13.38 -2.37
N ASN A 508 -4.21 12.64 -1.32
CA ASN A 508 -3.39 12.53 -0.12
C ASN A 508 -2.38 11.38 -0.17
N ILE A 509 -2.16 10.71 -1.30
CA ILE A 509 -0.89 10.00 -1.47
C ILE A 509 0.15 11.07 -1.84
N PHE A 510 1.07 11.31 -0.93
CA PHE A 510 2.15 12.28 -1.13
C PHE A 510 3.10 11.80 -2.23
N GLY A 511 3.44 10.52 -2.23
CA GLY A 511 4.29 9.90 -3.23
C GLY A 511 4.29 8.38 -3.10
N PHE A 512 4.58 7.71 -4.21
CA PHE A 512 4.79 6.25 -4.23
C PHE A 512 6.28 5.95 -4.20
N GLU A 513 6.69 5.15 -3.23
CA GLU A 513 8.05 4.61 -3.14
C GLU A 513 8.04 3.18 -3.68
N PHE A 514 8.86 2.91 -4.70
CA PHE A 514 8.91 1.57 -5.30
C PHE A 514 9.49 0.52 -4.36
N TRP A 515 10.55 0.88 -3.65
CA TRP A 515 11.25 0.00 -2.73
C TRP A 515 11.70 0.79 -1.51
N SER A 516 11.44 0.26 -0.31
CA SER A 516 12.23 0.58 0.87
C SER A 516 13.54 -0.21 0.85
N GLU A 517 14.66 0.50 1.03
CA GLU A 517 16.01 -0.04 1.16
C GLU A 517 16.42 -1.02 0.03
N ILE A 518 16.24 -0.63 -1.23
CA ILE A 518 16.50 -1.51 -2.40
C ILE A 518 17.91 -2.10 -2.43
N ASP A 519 18.87 -1.45 -1.79
CA ASP A 519 20.25 -1.89 -1.70
C ASP A 519 20.51 -3.02 -0.69
N LEU A 520 19.51 -3.40 0.12
CA LEU A 520 19.55 -4.53 1.05
C LEU A 520 19.05 -5.86 0.44
N ILE A 521 18.61 -5.86 -0.82
CA ILE A 521 18.28 -7.10 -1.51
C ILE A 521 19.52 -7.96 -1.74
N THR A 522 19.32 -9.27 -1.90
CA THR A 522 20.42 -10.18 -2.20
C THR A 522 21.00 -9.90 -3.58
N LYS A 523 22.31 -9.66 -3.62
CA LYS A 523 23.09 -9.33 -4.84
C LYS A 523 22.71 -7.98 -5.48
N HIS A 524 22.26 -6.99 -4.70
CA HIS A 524 21.96 -5.66 -5.23
C HIS A 524 23.10 -5.05 -6.08
N ASP A 525 24.33 -5.04 -5.56
CA ASP A 525 25.47 -4.44 -6.28
C ASP A 525 25.69 -5.07 -7.67
N GLU A 526 25.34 -6.34 -7.88
CA GLU A 526 25.42 -7.00 -9.19
C GLU A 526 24.38 -6.44 -10.18
N VAL A 527 23.11 -6.33 -9.76
CA VAL A 527 22.02 -5.82 -10.61
C VAL A 527 22.11 -4.31 -10.82
N TYR A 528 22.64 -3.56 -9.85
CA TYR A 528 22.90 -2.13 -10.00
C TYR A 528 24.07 -1.85 -10.95
N ASN A 529 25.21 -2.54 -10.77
CA ASN A 529 26.40 -2.29 -11.61
C ASN A 529 26.19 -2.72 -13.07
N SER A 530 25.37 -3.75 -13.30
CA SER A 530 24.97 -4.14 -14.66
C SER A 530 23.93 -3.23 -15.30
N GLY A 531 23.34 -2.29 -14.55
CA GLY A 531 22.29 -1.37 -15.00
C GLY A 531 20.87 -1.92 -14.93
N ARG A 532 20.70 -3.22 -14.67
CA ARG A 532 19.39 -3.91 -14.71
C ARG A 532 18.40 -3.37 -13.70
N SER A 533 18.81 -3.11 -12.46
CA SER A 533 17.89 -2.53 -11.48
C SER A 533 17.51 -1.10 -11.86
N VAL A 534 18.39 -0.32 -12.47
CA VAL A 534 18.08 1.05 -12.94
C VAL A 534 17.11 1.02 -14.14
N GLU A 535 17.34 0.13 -15.10
CA GLU A 535 16.44 -0.09 -16.24
C GLU A 535 15.05 -0.55 -15.78
N TRP A 536 15.01 -1.46 -14.80
CA TRP A 536 13.77 -1.88 -14.17
C TRP A 536 13.05 -0.72 -13.48
N HIS A 537 13.75 0.14 -12.73
CA HIS A 537 13.13 1.31 -12.09
C HIS A 537 12.55 2.28 -13.13
N LYS A 538 13.25 2.50 -14.25
CA LYS A 538 12.73 3.31 -15.35
C LYS A 538 11.45 2.71 -15.93
N MET A 539 11.45 1.40 -16.19
CA MET A 539 10.31 0.65 -16.71
C MET A 539 9.09 0.71 -15.76
N ALA A 540 9.32 0.49 -14.47
CA ALA A 540 8.29 0.58 -13.43
C ALA A 540 7.71 1.99 -13.32
N ALA A 541 8.58 3.00 -13.35
CA ALA A 541 8.18 4.40 -13.28
C ALA A 541 7.39 4.86 -14.51
N ASP A 542 7.86 4.57 -15.72
CA ASP A 542 7.17 4.93 -16.96
C ASP A 542 5.78 4.28 -17.03
N HIS A 543 5.70 2.99 -16.66
CA HIS A 543 4.42 2.28 -16.63
C HIS A 543 3.45 2.88 -15.60
N PHE A 544 3.92 3.11 -14.36
CA PHE A 544 3.06 3.66 -13.31
C PHE A 544 2.59 5.08 -13.65
N MET A 545 3.49 5.94 -14.15
CA MET A 545 3.18 7.30 -14.59
C MET A 545 2.14 7.33 -15.72
N ALA A 546 2.19 6.38 -16.65
CA ALA A 546 1.18 6.25 -17.71
C ALA A 546 -0.20 5.92 -17.15
N LEU A 547 -0.29 4.95 -16.23
CA LEU A 547 -1.56 4.54 -15.58
C LEU A 547 -2.14 5.63 -14.68
N ASP A 548 -1.27 6.33 -13.96
CA ASP A 548 -1.62 7.38 -13.02
C ASP A 548 -1.81 8.76 -13.70
N ASN A 549 -1.55 8.85 -15.01
CA ASN A 549 -1.58 10.11 -15.77
C ASN A 549 -0.67 11.19 -15.16
N ASN A 550 0.52 10.78 -14.68
CA ASN A 550 1.51 11.63 -14.01
C ASN A 550 0.96 12.42 -12.81
N ARG A 551 -0.03 11.91 -12.06
CA ARG A 551 -0.66 12.64 -10.94
C ARG A 551 0.15 12.61 -9.64
N HIS A 552 0.94 11.58 -9.43
CA HIS A 552 1.76 11.41 -8.24
C HIS A 552 3.25 11.55 -8.55
N ILE A 553 4.01 11.94 -7.53
CA ILE A 553 5.47 11.90 -7.56
C ILE A 553 5.96 10.52 -7.10
N LEU A 554 7.10 10.09 -7.64
CA LEU A 554 7.65 8.75 -7.42
C LEU A 554 9.04 8.83 -6.76
N THR A 555 9.39 7.82 -5.95
CA THR A 555 10.74 7.65 -5.41
C THR A 555 11.14 6.17 -5.25
N THR A 556 12.36 5.96 -4.77
CA THR A 556 12.89 4.68 -4.28
C THR A 556 13.90 4.98 -3.18
N HIS A 557 14.03 4.09 -2.20
CA HIS A 557 14.82 4.31 -1.00
C HIS A 557 16.08 3.44 -1.01
N THR A 558 17.22 4.03 -0.62
CA THR A 558 18.47 3.33 -0.33
C THR A 558 18.84 3.49 1.14
N CYS A 559 19.16 2.38 1.82
CA CYS A 559 19.49 2.32 3.24
C CYS A 559 20.79 3.07 3.58
N GLY A 560 21.08 3.18 4.87
CA GLY A 560 22.33 3.67 5.39
C GLY A 560 22.44 5.20 5.39
N ASP A 561 23.66 5.70 5.57
CA ASP A 561 23.86 7.15 5.64
C ASP A 561 23.83 7.82 4.25
N TYR A 562 24.02 9.15 4.24
CA TYR A 562 24.06 9.98 3.04
C TYR A 562 25.09 9.54 1.97
N ASN A 563 25.99 8.59 2.22
CA ASN A 563 26.89 8.07 1.20
C ASN A 563 26.18 7.10 0.24
N ASN A 564 25.15 6.37 0.69
CA ASN A 564 24.48 5.38 -0.14
C ASN A 564 23.65 6.01 -1.28
N PRO A 565 22.86 7.08 -1.06
CA PRO A 565 22.21 7.76 -2.17
C PRO A 565 23.19 8.29 -3.23
N ILE A 566 24.41 8.67 -2.82
CA ILE A 566 25.49 9.07 -3.75
C ILE A 566 26.06 7.85 -4.49
N LYS A 567 26.34 6.75 -3.79
CA LYS A 567 26.80 5.48 -4.40
C LYS A 567 25.80 4.97 -5.44
N TYR A 568 24.51 5.06 -5.13
CA TYR A 568 23.41 4.57 -5.94
C TYR A 568 22.69 5.66 -6.75
N ARG A 569 23.38 6.78 -7.02
CA ARG A 569 22.82 7.99 -7.67
C ARG A 569 22.10 7.76 -8.99
N LYS A 570 22.38 6.68 -9.72
CA LYS A 570 21.70 6.38 -10.99
C LYS A 570 20.18 6.25 -10.83
N PHE A 571 19.68 5.81 -9.67
CA PHE A 571 18.24 5.83 -9.40
C PHE A 571 17.71 7.26 -9.33
N TYR A 572 18.40 8.12 -8.57
CA TYR A 572 18.03 9.51 -8.37
C TYR A 572 18.37 10.42 -9.56
N GLU A 573 19.06 9.92 -10.59
CA GLU A 573 19.28 10.63 -11.86
C GLU A 573 18.15 10.37 -12.87
N LEU A 574 17.31 9.36 -12.65
CA LEU A 574 16.12 9.14 -13.47
C LEU A 574 15.17 10.34 -13.34
N PRO A 575 14.67 10.93 -14.44
CA PRO A 575 13.75 12.07 -14.38
C PRO A 575 12.40 11.73 -13.76
N GLN A 576 12.00 10.45 -13.77
CA GLN A 576 10.75 9.97 -13.17
C GLN A 576 10.80 9.96 -11.63
N ILE A 577 11.98 9.76 -11.04
CA ILE A 577 12.18 9.79 -9.59
C ILE A 577 12.24 11.25 -9.15
N SER A 578 11.27 11.71 -8.37
CA SER A 578 11.03 13.14 -8.15
C SER A 578 11.78 13.72 -6.95
N TYR A 579 12.15 12.88 -5.97
CA TYR A 579 12.81 13.28 -4.71
C TYR A 579 13.70 12.15 -4.19
N VAL A 580 14.61 12.49 -3.28
CA VAL A 580 15.56 11.55 -2.67
C VAL A 580 15.09 11.21 -1.27
N VAL A 581 15.02 9.91 -0.98
CA VAL A 581 14.72 9.37 0.34
C VAL A 581 15.82 8.42 0.80
N GLY A 582 15.96 8.24 2.11
CA GLY A 582 17.12 7.64 2.75
C GLY A 582 17.00 7.55 4.26
N ASP A 583 17.87 6.75 4.88
CA ASP A 583 18.02 6.75 6.32
C ASP A 583 18.86 7.93 6.82
N ALA A 584 18.71 8.22 8.11
CA ALA A 584 19.66 9.05 8.84
C ALA A 584 19.98 8.48 10.24
N TYR A 585 20.12 7.15 10.35
CA TYR A 585 20.61 6.54 11.59
C TYR A 585 22.00 7.08 11.95
N ARG A 586 22.19 7.48 13.21
CA ARG A 586 23.43 8.10 13.69
C ARG A 586 24.19 7.18 14.64
N ASP A 587 25.51 7.20 14.52
CA ASP A 587 26.44 6.67 15.52
C ASP A 587 26.55 7.65 16.71
N ASN A 588 27.74 7.92 17.26
CA ASN A 588 27.89 8.92 18.31
C ASN A 588 27.80 10.38 17.82
N THR A 589 27.65 10.62 16.51
CA THR A 589 27.46 11.95 15.96
C THR A 589 26.16 12.58 16.48
N PRO A 590 26.16 13.85 16.95
CA PRO A 590 24.93 14.57 17.27
C PRO A 590 24.02 14.68 16.05
N PHE A 591 22.71 14.49 16.21
CA PHE A 591 21.82 14.39 15.05
C PHE A 591 21.79 15.68 14.21
N VAL A 592 21.92 16.86 14.83
CA VAL A 592 22.00 18.14 14.10
C VAL A 592 23.22 18.17 13.17
N ASP A 593 24.37 17.69 13.64
CA ASP A 593 25.58 17.61 12.81
C ASP A 593 25.44 16.55 11.71
N HIS A 594 24.72 15.47 11.99
CA HIS A 594 24.38 14.45 11.00
C HIS A 594 23.51 15.03 9.88
N MET A 595 22.48 15.82 10.24
CA MET A 595 21.58 16.50 9.30
C MET A 595 22.30 17.51 8.39
N LEU A 596 23.23 18.28 8.96
CA LEU A 596 24.06 19.22 8.21
C LEU A 596 24.87 18.50 7.13
N LYS A 597 25.57 17.42 7.51
CA LYS A 597 26.36 16.61 6.57
C LYS A 597 25.48 15.93 5.52
N HIS A 598 24.34 15.39 5.95
CA HIS A 598 23.37 14.75 5.05
C HIS A 598 22.93 15.71 3.95
N THR A 599 22.52 16.92 4.32
CA THR A 599 22.08 17.92 3.34
C THR A 599 23.24 18.46 2.49
N GLU A 600 24.41 18.70 3.09
CA GLU A 600 25.60 19.14 2.36
C GLU A 600 25.96 18.17 1.23
N LYS A 601 25.95 16.87 1.52
CA LYS A 601 26.34 15.83 0.58
C LYS A 601 25.28 15.61 -0.50
N LEU A 602 24.01 15.52 -0.14
CA LEU A 602 22.96 15.15 -1.08
C LEU A 602 22.45 16.31 -1.95
N ARG A 603 22.81 17.56 -1.62
CA ARG A 603 22.41 18.74 -2.42
C ARG A 603 22.82 18.65 -3.89
N GLU A 604 23.89 17.91 -4.21
CA GLU A 604 24.32 17.72 -5.60
C GLU A 604 23.32 16.94 -6.47
N LEU A 605 22.38 16.19 -5.86
CA LEU A 605 21.33 15.45 -6.55
C LEU A 605 20.22 16.38 -7.08
N LYS A 606 20.16 17.64 -6.62
CA LYS A 606 19.26 18.71 -7.12
C LYS A 606 17.78 18.31 -7.11
N LYS A 607 17.37 17.56 -6.09
CA LYS A 607 15.99 17.12 -5.86
C LYS A 607 15.62 17.39 -4.39
N PRO A 608 14.32 17.44 -4.03
CA PRO A 608 13.91 17.53 -2.65
C PRO A 608 14.51 16.37 -1.84
N LEU A 609 15.00 16.66 -0.64
CA LEU A 609 15.60 15.69 0.28
C LEU A 609 14.65 15.43 1.44
N LEU A 610 14.31 14.17 1.68
CA LEU A 610 13.46 13.76 2.79
C LEU A 610 14.05 12.51 3.43
N ILE A 611 14.25 12.54 4.75
CA ILE A 611 14.66 11.34 5.49
C ILE A 611 13.39 10.57 5.87
N THR A 612 13.25 9.34 5.40
CA THR A 612 12.07 8.50 5.64
C THR A 612 12.26 7.51 6.79
N GLU A 613 13.50 7.32 7.23
CA GLU A 613 13.84 6.47 8.37
C GLU A 613 14.96 7.07 9.24
N TYR A 614 14.71 7.23 10.53
CA TYR A 614 15.74 7.56 11.51
C TYR A 614 15.30 7.29 12.95
N GLY A 615 16.23 7.47 13.89
CA GLY A 615 15.98 7.41 15.33
C GLY A 615 16.96 6.48 16.03
N GLY A 616 18.05 7.03 16.55
CA GLY A 616 19.17 6.25 17.07
C GLY A 616 19.85 5.47 15.95
N SER A 617 19.74 4.14 16.03
CA SER A 617 20.24 3.18 15.04
C SER A 617 19.10 2.27 14.55
N PRO A 618 19.34 1.37 13.58
CA PRO A 618 18.36 0.33 13.22
C PRO A 618 17.97 -0.59 14.41
N HIS A 619 18.75 -0.56 15.50
CA HIS A 619 18.48 -1.24 16.77
C HIS A 619 18.07 -0.26 17.88
N ALA A 620 17.51 0.88 17.50
CA ALA A 620 17.10 1.97 18.36
C ALA A 620 18.26 2.67 19.09
N GLY A 621 17.90 3.40 20.15
CA GLY A 621 18.78 3.99 21.16
C GLY A 621 18.05 4.01 22.51
N THR A 622 18.61 4.69 23.51
CA THR A 622 17.85 4.94 24.75
C THR A 622 16.63 5.84 24.46
N LEU A 623 15.59 5.79 25.29
CA LEU A 623 14.39 6.63 25.10
C LEU A 623 14.74 8.12 25.04
N ASN A 624 15.63 8.58 25.92
CA ASN A 624 16.17 9.95 25.96
C ASN A 624 16.88 10.32 24.66
N ARG A 625 17.61 9.37 24.06
CA ARG A 625 18.31 9.57 22.81
C ARG A 625 17.32 9.65 21.63
N LEU A 626 16.28 8.82 21.63
CA LEU A 626 15.21 8.90 20.63
C LEU A 626 14.41 10.20 20.74
N GLU A 627 14.16 10.68 21.96
CA GLU A 627 13.49 11.96 22.19
C GLU A 627 14.34 13.14 21.72
N ALA A 628 15.66 13.07 21.95
CA ALA A 628 16.61 14.04 21.42
C ALA A 628 16.61 14.02 19.88
N ASP A 629 16.62 12.84 19.27
CA ASP A 629 16.58 12.69 17.81
C ASP A 629 15.26 13.20 17.23
N LEU A 630 14.14 12.89 17.87
CA LEU A 630 12.83 13.42 17.53
C LEU A 630 12.87 14.95 17.50
N HIS A 631 13.26 15.57 18.61
CA HIS A 631 13.23 17.02 18.73
C HIS A 631 14.24 17.70 17.82
N ALA A 632 15.48 17.20 17.78
CA ALA A 632 16.53 17.72 16.92
C ALA A 632 16.19 17.58 15.43
N GLY A 633 15.58 16.46 15.03
CA GLY A 633 15.21 16.23 13.63
C GLY A 633 14.09 17.12 13.15
N LEU A 634 13.07 17.37 13.98
CA LEU A 634 12.01 18.33 13.67
C LEU A 634 12.59 19.73 13.44
N TRP A 635 13.35 20.25 14.39
CA TRP A 635 13.83 21.63 14.32
C TRP A 635 14.95 21.80 13.30
N ALA A 636 15.92 20.89 13.22
CA ALA A 636 17.05 21.02 12.30
C ALA A 636 16.63 20.94 10.83
N SER A 637 15.58 20.18 10.47
CA SER A 637 15.22 19.92 9.08
C SER A 637 15.00 21.21 8.27
N PHE A 638 14.20 22.14 8.78
CA PHE A 638 13.95 23.42 8.13
C PHE A 638 15.23 24.26 8.00
N PHE A 639 16.05 24.32 9.06
CA PHE A 639 17.28 25.13 9.05
C PHE A 639 18.44 24.48 8.29
N CYS A 640 18.31 23.21 7.90
CA CYS A 640 19.29 22.48 7.12
C CYS A 640 18.86 22.29 5.65
N GLU A 641 17.78 22.93 5.17
CA GLU A 641 17.29 22.77 3.78
C GLU A 641 16.76 21.36 3.44
N GLN A 642 16.22 20.63 4.41
CA GLN A 642 15.42 19.45 4.10
C GLN A 642 14.05 19.87 3.55
N ALA A 643 13.46 19.02 2.71
CA ALA A 643 12.15 19.27 2.12
C ALA A 643 10.99 19.00 3.08
N GLY A 644 11.25 18.32 4.20
CA GLY A 644 10.31 17.99 5.27
C GLY A 644 11.01 17.53 6.54
N THR A 645 10.25 17.18 7.58
CA THR A 645 10.81 16.56 8.78
C THR A 645 11.20 15.11 8.52
N PRO A 646 12.31 14.62 9.10
CA PRO A 646 12.63 13.20 9.10
C PRO A 646 11.51 12.36 9.71
N PHE A 647 11.23 11.20 9.13
CA PHE A 647 10.21 10.30 9.63
C PHE A 647 10.82 9.30 10.63
N LEU A 648 10.55 9.52 11.93
CA LEU A 648 11.09 8.67 12.99
C LEU A 648 10.49 7.26 12.87
N TRP A 649 11.34 6.23 12.89
CA TRP A 649 10.96 4.82 12.78
C TRP A 649 10.05 4.35 13.92
N TRP A 650 10.37 4.77 15.14
CA TRP A 650 9.75 4.30 16.38
C TRP A 650 8.38 4.96 16.65
N HIS A 651 7.39 4.70 15.81
CA HIS A 651 6.05 5.30 15.90
C HIS A 651 5.30 5.01 17.21
N ASP A 652 5.48 3.82 17.76
CA ASP A 652 4.89 3.41 19.03
C ASP A 652 5.55 4.08 20.23
N PHE A 653 6.86 4.34 20.19
CA PHE A 653 7.49 5.26 21.15
C PHE A 653 6.82 6.64 21.14
N ILE A 654 6.56 7.20 19.95
CA ILE A 654 5.87 8.50 19.84
C ILE A 654 4.48 8.42 20.47
N HIS A 655 3.71 7.39 20.12
CA HIS A 655 2.32 7.28 20.54
C HIS A 655 2.18 6.95 22.02
N ASP A 656 2.87 5.91 22.50
CA ASP A 656 2.70 5.35 23.83
C ASP A 656 3.40 6.18 24.92
N LYS A 657 4.42 6.97 24.55
CA LYS A 657 5.07 7.95 25.43
C LYS A 657 4.56 9.38 25.22
N ASN A 658 3.52 9.56 24.41
CA ASN A 658 2.88 10.84 24.13
C ASN A 658 3.88 11.94 23.71
N LYS A 659 4.73 11.65 22.71
CA LYS A 659 5.74 12.60 22.20
C LYS A 659 5.19 13.56 21.14
N TYR A 660 3.88 13.57 20.94
CA TYR A 660 3.18 14.51 20.08
C TYR A 660 3.43 16.01 20.36
N PRO A 661 3.67 16.48 21.60
CA PRO A 661 3.97 17.89 21.85
C PRO A 661 5.17 18.44 21.06
N HIS A 662 6.22 17.64 20.81
CA HIS A 662 7.36 18.10 20.00
C HIS A 662 6.92 18.49 18.58
N PHE A 663 6.00 17.73 17.98
CA PHE A 663 5.43 18.05 16.67
C PHE A 663 4.51 19.28 16.72
N ARG A 664 3.74 19.44 17.80
CA ARG A 664 2.86 20.60 17.97
C ARG A 664 3.65 21.91 17.99
N GLY A 665 4.70 21.98 18.79
CA GLY A 665 5.54 23.18 18.88
C GLY A 665 6.14 23.56 17.52
N PHE A 666 6.72 22.58 16.82
CA PHE A 666 7.28 22.78 15.49
C PHE A 666 6.24 23.14 14.44
N SER A 667 5.10 22.44 14.37
CA SER A 667 4.05 22.72 13.37
C SER A 667 3.44 24.11 13.54
N LEU A 668 3.25 24.58 14.78
CA LEU A 668 2.82 25.95 15.06
C LEU A 668 3.87 26.98 14.66
N PHE A 669 5.15 26.69 14.90
CA PHE A 669 6.25 27.54 14.42
C PHE A 669 6.28 27.60 12.88
N MET A 670 6.07 26.50 12.17
CA MET A 670 6.12 26.47 10.70
C MET A 670 4.95 27.23 10.03
N LYS A 671 3.88 27.56 10.74
CA LYS A 671 2.75 28.31 10.16
C LYS A 671 3.21 29.65 9.55
N GLY A 672 2.89 29.81 8.27
CA GLY A 672 3.20 31.02 7.48
C GLY A 672 4.63 31.11 6.96
N ILE A 673 5.44 30.07 7.12
CA ILE A 673 6.80 30.00 6.56
C ILE A 673 6.73 29.34 5.18
N ASP A 674 7.19 30.07 4.16
CA ASP A 674 7.47 29.55 2.81
C ASP A 674 8.86 30.05 2.41
N PRO A 675 9.88 29.18 2.33
CA PRO A 675 11.25 29.56 1.99
C PRO A 675 11.49 29.67 0.48
N ARG A 676 10.56 29.19 -0.35
CA ARG A 676 10.75 29.07 -1.80
C ARG A 676 10.89 30.45 -2.43
N ASN A 677 11.78 30.57 -3.41
CA ASN A 677 11.98 31.79 -4.21
C ASN A 677 12.36 33.06 -3.43
N LYS A 678 12.72 32.94 -2.15
CA LYS A 678 13.06 34.09 -1.29
C LYS A 678 14.56 34.30 -1.08
N GLY A 679 15.40 33.47 -1.72
CA GLY A 679 16.85 33.55 -1.58
C GLY A 679 17.32 33.37 -0.13
N PHE A 680 16.66 32.49 0.64
CA PHE A 680 17.04 32.22 2.02
C PHE A 680 18.49 31.70 2.08
N THR A 681 19.24 32.24 3.02
CA THR A 681 20.56 31.77 3.43
C THR A 681 20.42 30.94 4.69
N TYR A 682 21.18 29.85 4.77
CA TYR A 682 21.17 28.91 5.88
C TYR A 682 22.54 28.94 6.53
N SER A 683 22.59 29.14 7.85
CA SER A 683 23.84 29.44 8.55
C SER A 683 23.81 29.00 10.00
N GLN A 684 24.97 28.58 10.49
CA GLN A 684 25.20 28.38 11.92
C GLN A 684 25.69 29.70 12.54
N ARG A 685 25.16 30.07 13.70
CA ARG A 685 25.52 31.29 14.44
C ARG A 685 26.10 30.95 15.81
N THR A 686 27.00 31.79 16.25
CA THR A 686 27.58 31.71 17.60
C THR A 686 26.60 32.31 18.61
N VAL A 687 26.39 31.59 19.70
CA VAL A 687 25.72 32.11 20.90
C VAL A 687 26.80 32.69 21.80
N SER A 688 26.72 33.97 22.16
CA SER A 688 27.70 34.65 23.00
C SER A 688 27.05 35.22 24.25
N SER A 689 27.78 35.32 25.36
CA SER A 689 27.34 36.17 26.46
C SER A 689 27.39 37.63 26.03
N ALA A 690 26.65 38.50 26.71
CA ALA A 690 26.62 39.93 26.38
C ALA A 690 28.02 40.61 26.44
N GLU A 691 28.97 40.04 27.19
CA GLU A 691 30.31 40.61 27.44
C GLU A 691 31.50 39.64 27.19
N GLY A 692 31.29 38.45 26.61
CA GLY A 692 32.32 37.39 26.55
C GLY A 692 32.38 36.57 25.25
N PRO A 693 33.31 35.59 25.17
CA PRO A 693 33.50 34.78 23.97
C PRO A 693 32.32 33.83 23.70
N GLY A 694 32.27 33.26 22.50
CA GLY A 694 31.23 32.31 22.10
C GLY A 694 31.15 31.09 23.03
N ASN A 695 29.93 30.63 23.30
CA ASN A 695 29.67 29.50 24.17
C ASN A 695 29.51 28.20 23.37
N ALA A 696 30.55 27.37 23.38
CA ALA A 696 30.61 26.14 22.58
C ALA A 696 29.55 25.07 22.94
N ALA A 697 28.95 25.17 24.14
CA ALA A 697 27.89 24.28 24.59
C ALA A 697 26.53 24.54 23.90
N TYR A 698 26.44 25.64 23.15
CA TYR A 698 25.23 26.09 22.46
C TYR A 698 25.49 26.16 20.96
N SER A 699 24.41 26.13 20.20
CA SER A 699 24.43 26.37 18.77
C SER A 699 23.16 27.12 18.38
N CYS A 700 23.24 27.83 17.27
CA CYS A 700 22.09 28.47 16.66
C CYS A 700 22.10 28.11 15.17
N LEU A 701 21.01 27.56 14.67
CA LEU A 701 20.76 27.48 13.23
C LEU A 701 19.83 28.61 12.82
N ALA A 702 20.11 29.25 11.70
CA ALA A 702 19.34 30.37 11.19
C ALA A 702 19.11 30.26 9.68
N ALA A 703 17.89 30.55 9.26
CA ALA A 703 17.45 30.54 7.87
C ALA A 703 16.69 31.83 7.57
N GLY A 704 17.03 32.53 6.49
CA GLY A 704 16.33 33.76 6.12
C GLY A 704 17.05 34.65 5.13
N ASN A 705 16.49 35.84 4.94
CA ASN A 705 16.99 36.89 4.07
C ASN A 705 16.90 38.27 4.75
N GLN A 706 17.13 39.34 4.01
CA GLN A 706 17.13 40.70 4.56
C GLN A 706 15.79 41.15 5.18
N ASN A 707 14.65 40.53 4.83
CA ASN A 707 13.32 40.94 5.26
C ASN A 707 12.73 40.04 6.36
N GLU A 708 13.08 38.76 6.33
CA GLU A 708 12.60 37.78 7.29
C GLU A 708 13.70 36.79 7.64
N TYR A 709 13.82 36.47 8.92
CA TYR A 709 14.75 35.50 9.44
C TYR A 709 14.07 34.60 10.46
N TYR A 710 14.55 33.37 10.53
CA TYR A 710 14.15 32.37 11.49
C TYR A 710 15.42 31.89 12.17
N ALA A 711 15.36 31.65 13.48
CA ALA A 711 16.49 31.06 14.19
C ALA A 711 16.02 30.11 15.28
N TRP A 712 16.80 29.05 15.49
CA TRP A 712 16.62 28.08 16.56
C TRP A 712 17.93 27.96 17.33
N VAL A 713 17.88 28.31 18.61
CA VAL A 713 19.02 28.29 19.53
C VAL A 713 18.83 27.15 20.50
N PHE A 714 19.84 26.31 20.66
CA PHE A 714 19.73 25.11 21.49
C PHE A 714 21.02 24.79 22.23
N LYS A 715 20.87 24.01 23.30
CA LYS A 715 21.97 23.36 24.00
C LYS A 715 22.32 22.03 23.34
N LYS A 716 23.60 21.80 23.08
CA LYS A 716 24.04 20.58 22.38
C LYS A 716 23.78 19.30 23.20
N ILE A 717 24.13 19.31 24.49
CA ILE A 717 24.03 18.13 25.36
C ILE A 717 22.58 17.59 25.45
N PRO A 718 21.55 18.41 25.76
CA PRO A 718 20.14 17.97 25.72
C PRO A 718 19.66 17.45 24.35
N LEU A 719 20.27 17.89 23.24
CA LEU A 719 19.94 17.40 21.90
C LEU A 719 20.75 16.18 21.48
N GLU A 720 21.69 15.71 22.30
CA GLU A 720 22.33 14.41 22.14
C GLU A 720 21.64 13.35 22.98
N ASN A 721 21.19 13.74 24.18
CA ASN A 721 20.38 12.93 25.10
C ASN A 721 19.39 13.84 25.83
N TYR A 722 18.09 13.64 25.58
CA TYR A 722 17.04 14.48 26.15
C TYR A 722 16.92 14.24 27.66
N PRO A 723 16.77 15.29 28.49
CA PRO A 723 16.65 15.12 29.94
C PRO A 723 15.32 14.48 30.33
N ASP A 724 15.32 13.58 31.32
CA ASP A 724 14.09 12.99 31.90
C ASP A 724 13.21 14.05 32.55
N GLU A 725 13.85 15.04 33.18
CA GLU A 725 13.20 16.21 33.78
C GLU A 725 13.71 17.47 33.07
N PRO A 726 13.12 17.87 31.93
CA PRO A 726 13.49 19.09 31.20
C PRO A 726 13.54 20.33 32.08
N ASP A 727 12.69 20.37 33.11
CA ASP A 727 12.61 21.47 34.05
C ASP A 727 13.80 21.57 35.02
N SER A 728 14.57 20.50 35.22
CA SER A 728 15.76 20.50 36.06
C SER A 728 17.00 21.07 35.36
N VAL A 729 16.97 21.20 34.03
CA VAL A 729 18.09 21.76 33.26
C VAL A 729 18.27 23.24 33.63
N GLU A 730 19.51 23.61 33.98
CA GLU A 730 19.88 24.99 34.31
C GLU A 730 19.50 25.94 33.18
N ALA A 731 18.83 27.06 33.45
CA ALA A 731 18.43 27.97 32.37
C ALA A 731 19.61 28.83 31.87
N LEU A 732 19.74 28.99 30.55
CA LEU A 732 20.62 30.00 29.97
C LEU A 732 20.07 31.40 30.27
N LYS A 733 20.93 32.35 30.64
CA LYS A 733 20.60 33.75 30.91
C LYS A 733 21.67 34.66 30.33
N ASP A 734 21.31 35.89 29.99
CA ASP A 734 22.26 36.95 29.58
C ASP A 734 23.13 36.62 28.35
N HIS A 735 22.56 35.86 27.41
CA HIS A 735 23.20 35.52 26.13
C HIS A 735 22.46 36.16 24.94
N MET A 736 23.16 36.24 23.82
CA MET A 736 22.67 36.84 22.59
C MET A 736 23.13 36.06 21.36
N ILE A 737 22.45 36.31 20.24
CA ILE A 737 22.91 35.96 18.89
C ILE A 737 23.01 37.21 18.02
N THR A 738 23.78 37.11 16.95
CA THR A 738 23.81 38.13 15.90
C THR A 738 23.37 37.51 14.58
N LEU A 739 22.25 37.98 14.05
CA LEU A 739 21.84 37.70 12.68
C LEU A 739 22.51 38.72 11.75
N LYS A 740 22.95 38.26 10.57
CA LYS A 740 23.71 39.08 9.61
C LYS A 740 22.98 39.16 8.27
N GLY A 741 23.28 40.19 7.49
CA GLY A 741 22.71 40.37 6.15
C GLY A 741 21.26 40.89 6.17
N LEU A 742 20.87 41.57 7.26
CA LEU A 742 19.61 42.29 7.34
C LEU A 742 19.71 43.66 6.65
N THR A 743 18.56 44.28 6.41
CA THR A 743 18.51 45.67 5.92
C THR A 743 19.22 46.59 6.90
N GLN A 744 20.19 47.37 6.40
CA GLN A 744 21.14 48.13 7.23
C GLN A 744 20.50 49.06 8.28
N THR A 745 19.31 49.59 7.99
CA THR A 745 18.56 50.49 8.89
C THR A 745 17.14 49.97 9.17
N GLY A 746 16.92 48.66 9.00
CA GLY A 746 15.64 48.02 9.22
C GLY A 746 15.28 47.94 10.71
N LYS A 747 14.00 48.17 11.03
CA LYS A 747 13.42 47.82 12.33
C LYS A 747 12.74 46.47 12.22
N TYR A 748 12.98 45.59 13.17
CA TYR A 748 12.52 44.21 13.15
C TYR A 748 11.71 43.89 14.39
N LYS A 749 10.60 43.18 14.18
CA LYS A 749 9.89 42.48 15.24
C LYS A 749 10.52 41.11 15.42
N VAL A 750 10.84 40.74 16.66
CA VAL A 750 11.37 39.43 17.04
C VAL A 750 10.38 38.75 17.97
N ASP A 751 9.72 37.70 17.50
CA ASP A 751 8.83 36.87 18.31
C ASP A 751 9.58 35.59 18.71
N PHE A 752 9.70 35.37 20.03
CA PHE A 752 10.31 34.18 20.61
C PHE A 752 9.26 33.13 20.93
N TYR A 753 9.55 31.88 20.59
CA TYR A 753 8.64 30.75 20.70
C TYR A 753 9.18 29.69 21.64
N ASP A 754 8.30 29.17 22.49
CA ASP A 754 8.53 27.92 23.20
C ASP A 754 8.42 26.74 22.20
N THR A 755 9.43 25.88 22.19
CA THR A 755 9.66 24.86 21.15
C THR A 755 8.79 23.60 21.32
N ILE A 756 8.05 23.50 22.43
CA ILE A 756 7.14 22.40 22.74
C ILE A 756 5.68 22.82 22.56
N SER A 757 5.28 23.95 23.16
CA SER A 757 3.91 24.46 23.09
C SER A 757 3.62 25.20 21.78
N GLY A 758 4.64 25.81 21.17
CA GLY A 758 4.53 26.69 20.01
C GLY A 758 3.99 28.10 20.35
N GLU A 759 3.92 28.46 21.63
CA GLU A 759 3.43 29.76 22.08
C GLU A 759 4.52 30.84 22.00
N ILE A 760 4.10 32.08 21.71
CA ILE A 760 5.00 33.23 21.78
C ILE A 760 5.21 33.59 23.25
N ILE A 761 6.46 33.52 23.71
CA ILE A 761 6.82 33.83 25.11
C ILE A 761 7.32 35.26 25.30
N ARG A 762 7.83 35.91 24.24
CA ARG A 762 8.28 37.30 24.25
C ARG A 762 8.27 37.89 22.85
N SER A 763 7.99 39.19 22.73
CA SER A 763 8.10 39.94 21.48
C SER A 763 8.93 41.20 21.71
N ASP A 764 10.01 41.35 20.93
CA ASP A 764 10.91 42.50 20.99
C ASP A 764 10.86 43.31 19.68
N ARG A 765 11.24 44.59 19.75
CA ARG A 765 11.47 45.45 18.57
C ARG A 765 12.91 45.95 18.58
N LEU A 766 13.66 45.60 17.55
CA LEU A 766 15.10 45.83 17.47
C LEU A 766 15.45 46.53 16.15
N ALA A 767 16.52 47.32 16.13
CA ALA A 767 17.03 47.92 14.90
C ALA A 767 18.32 47.21 14.50
N ALA A 768 18.45 46.90 13.20
CA ALA A 768 19.72 46.44 12.67
C ALA A 768 20.72 47.61 12.61
N ASP A 769 21.99 47.32 12.87
CA ASP A 769 23.11 48.24 12.74
C ASP A 769 24.08 47.69 11.69
N ASN A 770 24.26 48.41 10.58
CA ASN A 770 25.05 47.95 9.43
C ASN A 770 24.69 46.54 8.91
N GLY A 771 23.42 46.14 9.08
CA GLY A 771 22.90 44.84 8.62
C GLY A 771 23.10 43.69 9.61
N ASP A 772 23.66 43.98 10.80
CA ASP A 772 23.73 43.06 11.93
C ASP A 772 22.59 43.36 12.91
N LEU A 773 21.78 42.35 13.24
CA LEU A 773 20.75 42.44 14.27
C LEU A 773 21.19 41.63 15.49
N LYS A 774 21.52 42.36 16.56
CA LYS A 774 21.90 41.81 17.86
C LYS A 774 20.64 41.50 18.67
N ILE A 775 20.44 40.23 19.02
CA ILE A 775 19.22 39.75 19.67
C ILE A 775 19.59 39.15 21.03
N ALA A 776 19.17 39.81 22.12
CA ALA A 776 19.26 39.24 23.46
C ALA A 776 18.24 38.12 23.61
N LEU A 777 18.65 36.94 24.06
CA LEU A 777 17.77 35.79 24.23
C LEU A 777 17.02 35.88 25.57
N PRO A 778 15.72 35.53 25.64
CA PRO A 778 15.09 35.30 26.94
C PRO A 778 15.70 34.06 27.59
N SER A 779 15.43 33.86 28.88
CA SER A 779 15.94 32.68 29.56
C SER A 779 15.23 31.42 29.05
N PHE A 780 16.00 30.38 28.73
CA PHE A 780 15.48 29.08 28.27
C PHE A 780 16.35 27.92 28.78
N LYS A 781 15.78 26.72 28.89
CA LYS A 781 16.45 25.55 29.49
C LYS A 781 17.12 24.64 28.47
N ILE A 782 16.41 24.25 27.42
CA ILE A 782 16.90 23.33 26.38
C ILE A 782 17.17 24.10 25.10
N ASP A 783 16.15 24.73 24.57
CA ASP A 783 16.18 25.46 23.33
C ASP A 783 15.09 26.54 23.25
N ILE A 784 15.15 27.34 22.19
CA ILE A 784 14.22 28.41 21.89
C ILE A 784 14.25 28.70 20.39
N ALA A 785 13.10 29.05 19.82
CA ALA A 785 13.00 29.49 18.43
C ALA A 785 12.55 30.94 18.33
N MET A 786 12.82 31.58 17.20
CA MET A 786 12.35 32.94 16.94
C MET A 786 12.02 33.17 15.47
N LYS A 787 11.03 34.04 15.26
CA LYS A 787 10.72 34.64 13.96
C LYS A 787 11.08 36.12 14.00
N VAL A 788 11.78 36.59 12.97
CA VAL A 788 12.28 37.95 12.84
C VAL A 788 11.72 38.54 11.56
N PHE A 789 10.93 39.60 11.66
CA PHE A 789 10.27 40.23 10.51
C PHE A 789 10.56 41.72 10.44
N LEU A 790 10.89 42.22 9.26
CA LEU A 790 11.03 43.65 9.02
C LEU A 790 9.68 44.35 9.24
N GLU A 791 9.65 45.34 10.13
CA GLU A 791 8.51 46.23 10.31
C GLU A 791 8.39 47.15 9.10
N ARG A 792 7.42 46.87 8.23
CA ARG A 792 7.06 47.79 7.16
C ARG A 792 6.36 48.99 7.78
N LYS A 793 6.76 50.21 7.43
CA LYS A 793 5.98 51.40 7.75
C LYS A 793 4.60 51.23 7.11
N GLU A 794 3.54 51.30 7.90
CA GLU A 794 2.21 51.51 7.34
C GLU A 794 2.28 52.74 6.44
N ALA A 795 1.91 52.59 5.17
CA ALA A 795 1.63 53.74 4.33
C ALA A 795 0.49 54.49 5.03
N GLY A 796 0.79 55.66 5.56
CA GLY A 796 -0.21 56.46 6.26
C GLY A 796 -1.44 56.61 5.39
N ASN A 797 -2.61 56.28 5.95
CA ASN A 797 -3.86 56.82 5.46
C ASN A 797 -3.72 58.35 5.48
N GLU A 798 -3.39 58.95 4.34
CA GLU A 798 -3.80 60.32 4.07
C GLU A 798 -5.33 60.31 4.12
N THR A 799 -5.86 60.64 5.28
CA THR A 799 -7.24 61.08 5.45
C THR A 799 -7.45 62.23 4.47
N VAL A 800 -8.03 61.93 3.32
CA VAL A 800 -8.67 62.92 2.46
C VAL A 800 -9.78 63.52 3.29
N ALA A 801 -9.59 64.77 3.71
CA ALA A 801 -10.61 65.56 4.37
C ALA A 801 -11.86 65.63 3.46
N PRO A 802 -13.08 65.51 4.00
CA PRO A 802 -14.27 65.65 3.18
C PRO A 802 -14.35 67.08 2.66
N ALA A 803 -14.44 67.25 1.34
CA ALA A 803 -14.84 68.51 0.75
C ALA A 803 -16.25 68.84 1.25
N GLY A 804 -16.38 69.99 1.93
CA GLY A 804 -17.64 70.50 2.44
C GLY A 804 -18.65 70.69 1.31
N ALA A 805 -19.84 70.12 1.49
CA ALA A 805 -21.02 70.50 0.76
C ALA A 805 -21.78 71.52 1.62
N ASP A 806 -21.80 72.77 1.17
CA ASP A 806 -22.72 73.80 1.65
C ASP A 806 -23.76 74.10 0.56
N LEU A 807 -25.02 73.94 0.95
CA LEU A 807 -26.22 74.70 0.53
C LEU A 807 -26.74 74.57 -0.93
N LYS A 808 -27.79 73.77 -1.10
CA LYS A 808 -29.19 74.26 -1.22
C LYS A 808 -30.21 73.14 -1.14
#